data_AF-A0A2P5NUP0-F1
#
_entry.id   AF-A0A2P5NUP0-F1
#
_cell.length_a   1.000
_cell.length_b   1.000
_cell.length_c   1.000
_cell.angle_alpha   90.00
_cell.angle_beta   90.00
_cell.angle_gamma   90.00
#
_symmetry.space_group_name_H-M   'P 1'
#
loop_
_entity.id
_entity.type
_entity.pdbx_description
1 polymer ?
#
loop_
_entity_poly.entity_id
_entity_poly.type
_entity_poly.pdbx_seq_one_letter_code
_entity_poly.pdbx_strand_id
1 'polypeptide(L)'
;MAAEQKPESNALTTAVPVTLVLAILAGLFFTHSLPYQDERPSSRPLQSRYSAAQDMNARLWQDPFAAVDSANEDAPAQKVSITLNQQDKSLRLEAIKQPPSSTQHTRKQIYKDNSIVDGNNITILAVTLPGGPYQEAAEQRMRRRYAVLSALANQDQFPEDEQHIGYFQPESTISLPARVPFEWWTQKSDDNNKLLVLWVDESNLLRHPAAKIKELLCQASLANSPQGIVFNYAVIGPNTSTLLRDMLKEVNSDAAAVPCSSVKHDVNTSLGEISGRDIVYFSAAATASDHRLLEGIVPEPKNQTVSAYLFGRGIRLFRTTATDNEMMATLAYELAIRRVKNPDHVVILSEWDTFYGRAMPEAFRNAWHNDHSEKTVHVYGYMRGLDGKLPDQAGKTGNLADKNPDTKDKSSVDALIEFPEGQSQKDYLRRLSENILALDRHVKNNGHSKGVSAIGLLGSDVHDKLLILEALRQHFPHKLFFTTDMDAGYSHPAKWLQTRNLLVASAFDLKLHDKLQDKIPAFRDSYQTAFFLAAQMVLQGGTEIAKHIGRPPVRLFEIGRSHSVALPTVNNNKSNGPLCSWSHWADCKTVQPDIFPTLELNVTWQGMMVVVFVILVPLLVSWRVCRLIFSCLSNSYYLGGLGVMAILAYFLARSWNNYITRTNAEPFYWLEGVSAWPSQLLRISLILFAAGFFLWGRLKIRKMQKNLAAQIPEDLQHQEESLQQIFALPYKPDQLGHCDVLFIGSWEEPKLTNSHAVVHPAVLWKKYLGYCYQKKLAFSGAFLRITLHGLVFIGLGISLMLWSGFPASPIRGCTGLYWHKGILAAAVIATVMLTMWVVDNARLCERLIKYLSAKPSHWNEHARKWALQAHKVAPECVEEWLDIQLIVRLTKTMQPMIWGPMVCIGLLVLARSPAIDDWDIPWGLGLVFITMLLYAISAEVYLQRGAKLARTKAISLLNGKIRAQLNLDHPDEAVIKRIEPEIENIRNLRDGAFIPWYEWPLLRSFGGLGTLVFVLEYLAQVWGSGTL
;
A
#
# COMPACT_ATOMS: atom_id res chain seq x y z
N MET A 1 47.87 -41.68 -19.06
CA MET A 1 46.93 -40.68 -19.60
C MET A 1 45.51 -41.10 -19.24
N ALA A 2 44.98 -40.54 -18.16
CA ALA A 2 43.55 -40.56 -17.84
C ALA A 2 43.22 -39.12 -17.46
N ALA A 3 42.33 -38.49 -18.21
CA ALA A 3 42.02 -37.07 -18.11
C ALA A 3 41.38 -36.78 -16.74
N GLU A 4 42.04 -35.90 -15.99
CA GLU A 4 41.53 -35.30 -14.77
C GLU A 4 40.37 -34.36 -15.16
N GLN A 5 39.13 -34.84 -15.02
CA GLN A 5 37.96 -33.96 -15.12
C GLN A 5 37.98 -32.99 -13.94
N LYS A 6 38.51 -31.78 -14.18
CA LYS A 6 38.26 -30.61 -13.32
C LYS A 6 36.75 -30.47 -13.12
N PRO A 7 36.25 -30.39 -11.88
CA PRO A 7 34.88 -29.98 -11.66
C PRO A 7 34.76 -28.53 -12.13
N GLU A 8 34.00 -28.31 -13.20
CA GLU A 8 33.62 -26.97 -13.64
C GLU A 8 33.05 -26.19 -12.44
N SER A 9 33.66 -25.05 -12.17
CA SER A 9 33.22 -24.15 -11.12
C SER A 9 31.86 -23.57 -11.49
N ASN A 10 30.79 -24.22 -11.01
CA ASN A 10 29.41 -23.72 -10.98
C ASN A 10 29.22 -22.43 -10.14
N ALA A 11 30.28 -21.66 -9.90
CA ALA A 11 30.24 -20.42 -9.15
C ALA A 11 29.66 -19.26 -9.98
N LEU A 12 29.78 -19.30 -11.32
CA LEU A 12 29.24 -18.25 -12.19
C LEU A 12 27.72 -18.35 -12.40
N THR A 13 27.12 -19.53 -12.21
CA THR A 13 25.69 -19.77 -12.47
C THR A 13 24.77 -19.46 -11.28
N THR A 14 25.31 -19.25 -10.07
CA THR A 14 24.51 -18.97 -8.87
C THR A 14 24.37 -17.49 -8.52
N ALA A 15 25.29 -16.63 -8.97
CA ALA A 15 25.27 -15.18 -8.66
C ALA A 15 24.46 -14.34 -9.69
N VAL A 16 24.45 -14.75 -10.96
CA VAL A 16 23.69 -14.07 -12.04
C VAL A 16 22.18 -14.06 -11.79
N PRO A 17 21.53 -15.15 -11.33
CA PRO A 17 20.09 -15.13 -11.07
C PRO A 17 19.73 -14.16 -9.93
N VAL A 18 20.55 -14.08 -8.88
CA VAL A 18 20.27 -13.24 -7.70
C VAL A 18 20.42 -11.75 -8.02
N THR A 19 21.47 -11.38 -8.76
CA THR A 19 21.70 -10.00 -9.20
C THR A 19 20.65 -9.56 -10.24
N LEU A 20 20.27 -10.44 -11.16
CA LEU A 20 19.17 -10.18 -12.11
C LEU A 20 17.83 -10.03 -11.38
N VAL A 21 17.53 -10.89 -10.40
CA VAL A 21 16.32 -10.78 -9.57
C VAL A 21 16.33 -9.50 -8.74
N LEU A 22 17.46 -9.09 -8.16
CA LEU A 22 17.58 -7.82 -7.43
C LEU A 22 17.44 -6.61 -8.36
N ALA A 23 17.99 -6.66 -9.57
CA ALA A 23 17.84 -5.61 -10.57
C ALA A 23 16.40 -5.52 -11.11
N ILE A 24 15.72 -6.66 -11.30
CA ILE A 24 14.29 -6.70 -11.67
C ILE A 24 13.43 -6.20 -10.51
N LEU A 25 13.74 -6.57 -9.27
CA LEU A 25 13.05 -6.04 -8.09
C LEU A 25 13.27 -4.53 -7.98
N ALA A 26 14.50 -4.03 -8.12
CA ALA A 26 14.79 -2.60 -8.16
C ALA A 26 14.02 -1.91 -9.30
N GLY A 27 14.03 -2.48 -10.52
CA GLY A 27 13.27 -1.96 -11.65
C GLY A 27 11.76 -1.90 -11.38
N LEU A 28 11.18 -2.94 -10.78
CA LEU A 28 9.77 -2.98 -10.37
C LEU A 28 9.45 -1.99 -9.24
N PHE A 29 10.42 -1.64 -8.39
CA PHE A 29 10.24 -0.69 -7.30
C PHE A 29 10.50 0.78 -7.71
N PHE A 30 11.21 1.04 -8.82
CA PHE A 30 11.67 2.38 -9.23
C PHE A 30 11.11 2.87 -10.57
N THR A 31 9.99 2.33 -11.08
CA THR A 31 9.30 2.94 -12.23
C THR A 31 8.64 4.25 -11.82
N HIS A 32 9.39 5.35 -11.81
CA HIS A 32 8.80 6.68 -11.88
C HIS A 32 8.34 6.91 -13.32
N SER A 33 7.05 7.15 -13.52
CA SER A 33 6.57 7.78 -14.74
C SER A 33 7.23 9.16 -14.84
N LEU A 34 8.15 9.32 -15.78
CA LEU A 34 8.71 10.63 -16.08
C LEU A 34 7.55 11.57 -16.45
N PRO A 35 7.52 12.81 -15.94
CA PRO A 35 6.49 13.76 -16.33
C PRO A 35 6.55 13.98 -17.84
N TYR A 36 5.39 13.99 -18.49
CA TYR A 36 5.32 14.37 -19.90
C TYR A 36 5.87 15.79 -20.06
N GLN A 37 6.82 15.97 -20.98
CA GLN A 37 7.39 17.29 -21.27
C GLN A 37 6.54 17.99 -22.32
N ASP A 38 6.07 19.19 -22.02
CA ASP A 38 5.35 20.03 -22.97
C ASP A 38 6.36 20.72 -23.91
N GLU A 39 6.52 20.23 -25.14
CA GLU A 39 7.41 20.83 -26.16
C GLU A 39 6.77 21.98 -26.96
N ARG A 40 5.63 22.53 -26.51
CA ARG A 40 4.95 23.59 -27.29
C ARG A 40 5.72 24.90 -27.23
N PRO A 41 6.11 25.51 -28.37
CA PRO A 41 6.69 26.85 -28.37
C PRO A 41 5.66 27.86 -27.85
N SER A 42 6.07 28.72 -26.91
CA SER A 42 5.21 29.73 -26.30
C SER A 42 5.00 30.91 -27.27
N SER A 43 3.96 30.83 -28.10
CA SER A 43 3.47 31.98 -28.87
C SER A 43 2.45 32.76 -28.04
N ARG A 44 2.53 34.10 -28.06
CA ARG A 44 1.45 34.94 -27.52
C ARG A 44 0.16 34.68 -28.28
N PRO A 45 -0.97 34.44 -27.60
CA PRO A 45 -2.24 34.21 -28.27
C PRO A 45 -2.66 35.45 -29.08
N LEU A 46 -3.08 35.24 -30.32
CA LEU A 46 -3.75 36.25 -31.12
C LEU A 46 -5.17 36.41 -30.57
N GLN A 47 -5.50 37.57 -30.01
CA GLN A 47 -6.87 37.90 -29.61
C GLN A 47 -7.68 38.31 -30.85
N SER A 48 -8.48 37.39 -31.39
CA SER A 48 -9.55 37.73 -32.34
C SER A 48 -10.82 38.07 -31.56
N ARG A 49 -11.48 39.19 -31.93
CA ARG A 49 -12.83 39.52 -31.45
C ARG A 49 -13.86 39.05 -32.47
N TYR A 50 -14.74 38.14 -32.07
CA TYR A 50 -15.87 37.66 -32.88
C TYR A 50 -17.16 38.38 -32.46
N SER A 51 -18.03 38.75 -33.41
CA SER A 51 -19.33 39.36 -33.09
C SER A 51 -20.42 38.29 -33.06
N ALA A 52 -20.40 37.45 -32.04
CA ALA A 52 -21.37 36.38 -31.81
C ALA A 52 -22.09 36.54 -30.46
N ALA A 53 -23.10 35.71 -30.16
CA ALA A 53 -23.73 35.57 -28.85
C ALA A 53 -22.70 35.08 -27.81
N GLN A 54 -21.83 34.17 -28.24
CA GLN A 54 -20.66 33.69 -27.51
C GLN A 54 -19.41 34.34 -28.11
N ASP A 55 -18.90 35.40 -27.50
CA ASP A 55 -17.86 36.26 -28.07
C ASP A 55 -16.55 36.32 -27.25
N MET A 56 -16.49 35.65 -26.09
CA MET A 56 -15.31 35.64 -25.24
C MET A 56 -14.47 34.38 -25.45
N ASN A 57 -13.18 34.52 -25.77
CA ASN A 57 -12.28 33.39 -25.97
C ASN A 57 -12.18 32.52 -24.70
N ALA A 58 -12.65 31.29 -24.75
CA ALA A 58 -12.62 30.35 -23.64
C ALA A 58 -12.60 28.91 -24.15
N ARG A 59 -11.53 28.16 -23.83
CA ARG A 59 -11.55 26.71 -24.02
C ARG A 59 -12.54 26.08 -23.03
N LEU A 60 -13.14 24.96 -23.42
CA LEU A 60 -14.14 24.23 -22.62
C LEU A 60 -13.63 23.83 -21.22
N TRP A 61 -12.31 23.61 -21.05
CA TRP A 61 -11.71 23.22 -19.78
C TRP A 61 -11.33 24.40 -18.87
N GLN A 62 -11.35 25.64 -19.37
CA GLN A 62 -10.95 26.83 -18.61
C GLN A 62 -12.02 27.22 -17.58
N ASP A 63 -11.64 28.04 -16.60
CA ASP A 63 -12.58 28.62 -15.64
C ASP A 63 -13.55 29.60 -16.33
N PRO A 64 -14.88 29.38 -16.26
CA PRO A 64 -15.85 30.23 -16.93
C PRO A 64 -15.89 31.66 -16.39
N PHE A 65 -15.56 31.90 -15.11
CA PHE A 65 -15.55 33.24 -14.53
C PHE A 65 -14.31 34.02 -14.94
N ALA A 66 -13.13 33.39 -14.85
CA ALA A 66 -11.88 34.01 -15.25
C ALA A 66 -11.85 34.39 -16.75
N ALA A 67 -12.48 33.58 -17.61
CA ALA A 67 -12.60 33.87 -19.04
C ALA A 67 -13.41 35.15 -19.32
N VAL A 68 -14.48 35.40 -18.56
CA VAL A 68 -15.34 36.59 -18.71
C VAL A 68 -14.71 37.82 -18.04
N ASP A 69 -13.98 37.65 -16.94
CA ASP A 69 -13.34 38.75 -16.23
C ASP A 69 -12.09 39.27 -16.96
N SER A 70 -11.25 38.38 -17.50
CA SER A 70 -10.04 38.75 -18.27
C SER A 70 -10.34 39.59 -19.51
N ALA A 71 -11.48 39.35 -20.18
CA ALA A 71 -11.88 40.13 -21.34
C ALA A 71 -12.19 41.61 -21.03
N ASN A 72 -12.45 41.96 -19.77
CA ASN A 72 -12.67 43.34 -19.34
C ASN A 72 -11.38 44.07 -18.95
N GLU A 73 -10.33 43.36 -18.51
CA GLU A 73 -9.03 43.99 -18.23
C GLU A 73 -8.34 44.46 -19.53
N ASP A 74 -8.60 43.78 -20.64
CA ASP A 74 -8.14 44.16 -21.99
C ASP A 74 -9.01 45.26 -22.65
N ALA A 75 -10.02 45.79 -21.95
CA ALA A 75 -10.67 47.02 -22.39
C ALA A 75 -9.64 48.17 -22.31
N PRO A 76 -9.37 48.90 -23.41
CA PRO A 76 -8.31 49.89 -23.40
C PRO A 76 -8.60 50.93 -22.31
N ALA A 77 -7.72 50.99 -21.30
CA ALA A 77 -7.69 52.09 -20.36
C ALA A 77 -7.76 53.40 -21.16
N GLN A 78 -8.67 54.28 -20.76
CA GLN A 78 -8.99 55.53 -21.44
C GLN A 78 -7.68 56.28 -21.76
N LYS A 79 -7.23 56.24 -23.03
CA LYS A 79 -6.01 56.94 -23.45
C LYS A 79 -6.27 58.44 -23.36
N VAL A 80 -5.82 59.05 -22.27
CA VAL A 80 -5.77 60.51 -22.12
C VAL A 80 -4.54 60.99 -22.89
N SER A 81 -4.75 61.58 -24.07
CA SER A 81 -3.69 62.30 -24.78
C SER A 81 -3.58 63.71 -24.20
N ILE A 82 -2.41 64.05 -23.66
CA ILE A 82 -2.10 65.41 -23.21
C ILE A 82 -1.43 66.14 -24.38
N THR A 83 -2.10 67.16 -24.91
CA THR A 83 -1.54 67.98 -26.00
C THR A 83 -1.08 69.31 -25.42
N LEU A 84 0.22 69.59 -25.50
CA LEU A 84 0.82 70.86 -25.10
C LEU A 84 0.64 71.88 -26.23
N ASN A 85 -0.18 72.90 -26.00
CA ASN A 85 -0.32 73.99 -26.96
C ASN A 85 0.83 74.99 -26.77
N GLN A 86 1.80 75.02 -27.70
CA GLN A 86 3.05 75.78 -27.56
C GLN A 86 2.86 77.31 -27.58
N GLN A 87 1.71 77.82 -28.05
CA GLN A 87 1.46 79.27 -28.12
C GLN A 87 0.94 79.88 -26.80
N ASP A 88 0.23 79.12 -25.96
CA ASP A 88 -0.45 79.65 -24.76
C ASP A 88 -0.01 79.01 -23.43
N LYS A 89 0.99 78.09 -23.43
CA LYS A 89 1.45 77.38 -22.21
C LYS A 89 0.31 76.79 -21.34
N SER A 90 -0.82 76.41 -21.94
CA SER A 90 -1.93 75.78 -21.24
C SER A 90 -2.01 74.29 -21.58
N LEU A 91 -2.21 73.46 -20.56
CA LEU A 91 -2.52 72.04 -20.70
C LEU A 91 -4.01 71.88 -20.99
N ARG A 92 -4.38 71.38 -22.17
CA ARG A 92 -5.73 70.86 -22.42
C ARG A 92 -5.72 69.35 -22.33
N LEU A 93 -6.48 68.81 -21.37
CA LEU A 93 -6.88 67.40 -21.35
C LEU A 93 -8.07 67.26 -22.31
N GLU A 94 -7.84 66.67 -23.48
CA GLU A 94 -8.93 66.16 -24.30
C GLU A 94 -9.00 64.65 -24.11
N ALA A 95 -10.03 64.21 -23.37
CA ALA A 95 -10.40 62.81 -23.34
C ALA A 95 -10.96 62.46 -24.72
N ILE A 96 -10.19 61.72 -25.53
CA ILE A 96 -10.71 61.10 -26.74
C ILE A 96 -11.77 60.08 -26.29
N LYS A 97 -13.04 60.49 -26.32
CA LYS A 97 -14.16 59.55 -26.25
C LYS A 97 -14.14 58.74 -27.54
N GLN A 98 -13.47 57.58 -27.52
CA GLN A 98 -13.77 56.57 -28.54
C GLN A 98 -15.28 56.31 -28.52
N PRO A 99 -15.94 56.13 -29.67
CA PRO A 99 -17.34 55.73 -29.67
C PRO A 99 -17.48 54.45 -28.84
N PRO A 100 -18.49 54.35 -27.95
CA PRO A 100 -18.66 53.15 -27.15
C PRO A 100 -19.10 52.03 -28.08
N SER A 101 -18.16 51.23 -28.59
CA SER A 101 -18.46 49.90 -29.12
C SER A 101 -18.66 48.92 -27.95
N SER A 102 -19.41 49.33 -26.93
CA SER A 102 -19.88 48.42 -25.90
C SER A 102 -21.12 47.74 -26.46
N THR A 103 -20.94 46.57 -27.08
CA THR A 103 -22.02 45.58 -27.15
C THR A 103 -22.56 45.44 -25.73
N GLN A 104 -23.74 46.01 -25.46
CA GLN A 104 -24.36 45.84 -24.14
C GLN A 104 -24.78 44.37 -24.05
N HIS A 105 -24.08 43.60 -23.22
CA HIS A 105 -24.36 42.20 -22.91
C HIS A 105 -25.65 42.09 -22.07
N THR A 106 -26.78 42.47 -22.67
CA THR A 106 -28.12 42.35 -22.08
C THR A 106 -28.66 40.94 -22.29
N ARG A 107 -29.75 40.57 -21.61
CA ARG A 107 -30.40 39.26 -21.80
C ARG A 107 -30.77 38.92 -23.25
N LYS A 108 -30.95 39.93 -24.13
CA LYS A 108 -31.22 39.71 -25.56
C LYS A 108 -30.04 39.06 -26.29
N GLN A 109 -28.82 39.24 -25.77
CA GLN A 109 -27.60 38.66 -26.33
C GLN A 109 -27.63 37.13 -26.31
N ILE A 110 -28.29 36.52 -25.32
CA ILE A 110 -28.38 35.06 -25.16
C ILE A 110 -28.86 34.37 -26.44
N TYR A 111 -29.79 35.01 -27.17
CA TYR A 111 -30.44 34.45 -28.34
C TYR A 111 -30.07 35.16 -29.65
N LYS A 112 -29.02 35.99 -29.66
CA LYS A 112 -28.66 36.84 -30.80
C LYS A 112 -28.42 36.05 -32.09
N ASP A 113 -27.74 34.91 -31.98
CA ASP A 113 -27.32 34.10 -33.13
C ASP A 113 -28.17 32.84 -33.32
N ASN A 114 -29.14 32.60 -32.43
CA ASN A 114 -29.90 31.36 -32.40
C ASN A 114 -31.25 31.54 -33.10
N SER A 115 -31.46 30.83 -34.22
CA SER A 115 -32.76 30.78 -34.90
C SER A 115 -33.72 29.89 -34.11
N ILE A 116 -34.50 30.51 -33.22
CA ILE A 116 -35.53 29.80 -32.44
C ILE A 116 -36.76 29.61 -33.32
N VAL A 117 -37.14 28.36 -33.54
CA VAL A 117 -38.30 27.98 -34.36
C VAL A 117 -39.44 27.54 -33.42
N ASP A 118 -40.69 27.72 -33.86
CA ASP A 118 -41.87 27.21 -33.14
C ASP A 118 -41.79 25.68 -33.02
N GLY A 119 -41.93 25.17 -31.79
CA GLY A 119 -41.80 23.74 -31.46
C GLY A 119 -40.47 23.36 -30.78
N ASN A 120 -39.52 24.29 -30.63
CA ASN A 120 -38.28 24.03 -29.90
C ASN A 120 -38.56 23.76 -28.40
N ASN A 121 -37.85 22.78 -27.86
CA ASN A 121 -37.83 22.46 -26.43
C ASN A 121 -36.47 22.86 -25.86
N ILE A 122 -36.46 23.87 -25.00
CA ILE A 122 -35.24 24.47 -24.46
C ILE A 122 -35.11 24.09 -22.99
N THR A 123 -34.04 23.37 -22.65
CA THR A 123 -33.69 23.13 -21.24
C THR A 123 -32.71 24.20 -20.79
N ILE A 124 -33.05 24.96 -19.75
CA ILE A 124 -32.16 25.91 -19.10
C ILE A 124 -31.57 25.24 -17.86
N LEU A 125 -30.26 24.98 -17.92
CA LEU A 125 -29.49 24.33 -16.87
C LEU A 125 -28.61 25.36 -16.16
N ALA A 126 -28.95 25.72 -14.92
CA ALA A 126 -28.08 26.53 -14.08
C ALA A 126 -27.15 25.65 -13.24
N VAL A 127 -25.84 25.90 -13.29
CA VAL A 127 -24.84 25.19 -12.50
C VAL A 127 -24.22 26.15 -11.51
N THR A 128 -24.37 25.89 -10.21
CA THR A 128 -23.76 26.74 -9.18
C THR A 128 -22.31 26.35 -8.94
N LEU A 129 -21.43 27.34 -8.95
CA LEU A 129 -19.99 27.22 -8.84
C LEU A 129 -19.47 28.09 -7.68
N PRO A 130 -18.31 27.76 -7.06
CA PRO A 130 -17.78 28.52 -5.95
C PRO A 130 -17.25 29.88 -6.43
N GLY A 131 -17.70 30.97 -5.80
CA GLY A 131 -17.31 32.34 -6.14
C GLY A 131 -15.97 32.82 -5.58
N GLY A 132 -15.25 31.97 -4.84
CA GLY A 132 -14.00 32.40 -4.19
C GLY A 132 -12.93 32.81 -5.20
N PRO A 133 -12.11 33.84 -4.90
CA PRO A 133 -11.03 34.28 -5.78
C PRO A 133 -9.77 33.39 -5.67
N TYR A 134 -9.72 32.48 -4.70
CA TYR A 134 -8.56 31.65 -4.39
C TYR A 134 -8.32 30.54 -5.42
N GLN A 135 -7.07 30.05 -5.50
CA GLN A 135 -6.65 29.02 -6.45
C GLN A 135 -7.48 27.74 -6.34
N GLU A 136 -7.84 27.33 -5.12
CA GLU A 136 -8.68 26.16 -4.88
C GLU A 136 -10.07 26.31 -5.52
N ALA A 137 -10.70 27.48 -5.38
CA ALA A 137 -12.00 27.75 -5.97
C ALA A 137 -11.92 27.74 -7.51
N ALA A 138 -10.85 28.29 -8.08
CA ALA A 138 -10.60 28.24 -9.53
C ALA A 138 -10.43 26.79 -10.04
N GLU A 139 -9.66 25.95 -9.34
CA GLU A 139 -9.51 24.53 -9.68
C GLU A 139 -10.85 23.78 -9.57
N GLN A 140 -11.64 24.04 -8.51
CA GLN A 140 -12.98 23.46 -8.36
C GLN A 140 -13.91 23.86 -9.52
N ARG A 141 -13.85 25.10 -10.01
CA ARG A 141 -14.62 25.56 -11.18
C ARG A 141 -14.26 24.80 -12.43
N MET A 142 -12.96 24.69 -12.72
CA MET A 142 -12.47 23.93 -13.89
C MET A 142 -12.90 22.46 -13.82
N ARG A 143 -12.76 21.84 -12.64
CA ARG A 143 -13.16 20.44 -12.42
C ARG A 143 -14.66 20.22 -12.62
N ARG A 144 -15.51 21.07 -12.05
CA ARG A 144 -16.97 20.95 -12.16
C ARG A 144 -17.47 21.22 -13.58
N ARG A 145 -16.93 22.26 -14.25
CA ARG A 145 -17.23 22.54 -15.66
C ARG A 145 -16.86 21.34 -16.53
N TYR A 146 -15.64 20.81 -16.39
CA TYR A 146 -15.21 19.63 -17.12
C TYR A 146 -16.15 18.43 -16.92
N ALA A 147 -16.61 18.17 -15.68
CA ALA A 147 -17.52 17.07 -15.39
C ALA A 147 -18.89 17.23 -16.06
N VAL A 148 -19.49 18.43 -15.97
CA VAL A 148 -20.78 18.73 -16.62
C VAL A 148 -20.65 18.62 -18.13
N LEU A 149 -19.64 19.25 -18.74
CA LEU A 149 -19.45 19.22 -20.19
C LEU A 149 -19.15 17.79 -20.70
N SER A 150 -18.38 17.01 -19.95
CA SER A 150 -18.15 15.59 -20.27
C SER A 150 -19.44 14.78 -20.23
N ALA A 151 -20.39 15.12 -19.35
CA ALA A 151 -21.68 14.46 -19.31
C ALA A 151 -22.54 14.79 -20.54
N LEU A 152 -22.51 16.04 -21.00
CA LEU A 152 -23.17 16.46 -22.24
C LEU A 152 -22.60 15.69 -23.44
N ALA A 153 -21.26 15.66 -23.57
CA ALA A 153 -20.58 14.93 -24.63
C ALA A 153 -20.89 13.42 -24.63
N ASN A 154 -21.02 12.80 -23.45
CA ASN A 154 -21.38 11.40 -23.29
C ASN A 154 -22.82 11.06 -23.73
N GLN A 155 -23.68 12.07 -23.91
CA GLN A 155 -25.05 11.94 -24.41
C GLN A 155 -25.21 12.52 -25.83
N ASP A 156 -24.13 12.53 -26.61
CA ASP A 156 -24.07 13.02 -27.99
C ASP A 156 -24.58 14.47 -28.15
N GLN A 157 -24.39 15.31 -27.12
CA GLN A 157 -24.56 16.76 -27.20
C GLN A 157 -23.24 17.41 -27.62
N PHE A 158 -23.32 18.43 -28.47
CA PHE A 158 -22.17 19.16 -28.97
C PHE A 158 -22.32 20.67 -28.68
N PRO A 159 -21.22 21.37 -28.37
CA PRO A 159 -21.27 22.82 -28.16
C PRO A 159 -21.54 23.52 -29.50
N GLU A 160 -22.39 24.54 -29.51
CA GLU A 160 -22.57 25.40 -30.69
C GLU A 160 -21.29 26.22 -31.00
N ASP A 161 -20.55 26.60 -29.95
CA ASP A 161 -19.23 27.22 -30.06
C ASP A 161 -18.21 26.54 -29.12
N GLU A 162 -17.17 25.93 -29.71
CA GLU A 162 -16.12 25.19 -28.98
C GLU A 162 -14.98 26.09 -28.46
N GLN A 163 -14.91 27.35 -28.90
CA GLN A 163 -13.80 28.28 -28.66
C GLN A 163 -14.20 29.50 -27.84
N HIS A 164 -15.49 29.80 -27.73
CA HIS A 164 -15.99 30.97 -27.04
C HIS A 164 -17.11 30.69 -26.04
N ILE A 165 -17.18 31.54 -25.01
CA ILE A 165 -18.25 31.58 -24.01
C ILE A 165 -19.00 32.91 -24.13
N GLY A 166 -20.31 32.89 -23.92
CA GLY A 166 -21.12 34.11 -23.87
C GLY A 166 -21.28 34.57 -22.42
N TYR A 167 -21.63 35.84 -22.20
CA TYR A 167 -22.13 36.29 -20.91
C TYR A 167 -23.22 37.32 -21.07
N PHE A 168 -24.10 37.41 -20.07
CA PHE A 168 -25.07 38.48 -19.95
C PHE A 168 -25.04 39.11 -18.56
N GLN A 169 -25.52 40.35 -18.47
CA GLN A 169 -25.68 41.09 -17.24
C GLN A 169 -27.18 41.09 -16.88
N PRO A 170 -27.57 40.47 -15.75
CA PRO A 170 -28.97 40.42 -15.35
C PRO A 170 -29.47 41.80 -14.91
N GLU A 171 -30.69 42.16 -15.31
CA GLU A 171 -31.35 43.42 -14.98
C GLU A 171 -32.29 43.17 -13.79
N SER A 172 -31.93 43.56 -12.57
CA SER A 172 -32.72 43.18 -11.38
C SER A 172 -32.74 44.22 -10.27
N THR A 173 -33.84 44.21 -9.50
CA THR A 173 -34.01 44.90 -8.21
C THR A 173 -33.40 44.14 -7.04
N ILE A 174 -33.13 42.84 -7.21
CA ILE A 174 -32.49 41.95 -6.25
C ILE A 174 -31.00 41.87 -6.57
N SER A 175 -30.13 41.75 -5.55
CA SER A 175 -28.69 41.58 -5.73
C SER A 175 -28.37 40.24 -6.41
N LEU A 176 -28.30 40.25 -7.74
CA LEU A 176 -27.91 39.14 -8.60
C LEU A 176 -26.41 39.19 -8.97
N PRO A 177 -25.83 38.08 -9.49
CA PRO A 177 -24.49 38.09 -10.08
C PRO A 177 -24.34 39.19 -11.13
N ALA A 178 -23.23 39.94 -11.08
CA ALA A 178 -23.01 41.04 -12.02
C ALA A 178 -22.91 40.56 -13.48
N ARG A 179 -22.43 39.33 -13.68
CA ARG A 179 -22.24 38.69 -14.99
C ARG A 179 -22.56 37.20 -14.83
N VAL A 180 -23.23 36.63 -15.81
CA VAL A 180 -23.54 35.20 -15.86
C VAL A 180 -23.05 34.65 -17.19
N PRO A 181 -21.97 33.85 -17.19
CA PRO A 181 -21.51 33.16 -18.38
C PRO A 181 -22.51 32.09 -18.83
N PHE A 182 -22.65 31.89 -20.14
CA PHE A 182 -23.54 30.91 -20.73
C PHE A 182 -22.94 30.22 -21.96
N GLU A 183 -23.42 29.01 -22.25
CA GLU A 183 -23.03 28.19 -23.40
C GLU A 183 -24.25 27.49 -24.00
N TRP A 184 -24.31 27.44 -25.33
CA TRP A 184 -25.32 26.69 -26.07
C TRP A 184 -24.83 25.32 -26.51
N TRP A 185 -25.71 24.33 -26.37
CA TRP A 185 -25.47 22.94 -26.72
C TRP A 185 -26.66 22.39 -27.50
N THR A 186 -26.37 21.56 -28.51
CA THR A 186 -27.37 20.94 -29.40
C THR A 186 -27.17 19.44 -29.49
N GLN A 187 -28.28 18.72 -29.72
CA GLN A 187 -28.26 17.29 -29.88
C GLN A 187 -28.15 16.91 -31.37
N LYS A 188 -27.21 16.02 -31.71
CA LYS A 188 -26.98 15.61 -33.11
C LYS A 188 -28.21 14.98 -33.81
N SER A 189 -29.12 14.37 -33.06
CA SER A 189 -30.29 13.67 -33.59
C SER A 189 -31.55 14.53 -33.68
N ASP A 190 -31.60 15.68 -33.01
CA ASP A 190 -32.81 16.51 -32.91
C ASP A 190 -32.45 17.98 -32.70
N ASP A 191 -32.49 18.77 -33.78
CA ASP A 191 -32.23 20.21 -33.77
C ASP A 191 -33.28 21.00 -32.94
N ASN A 192 -34.43 20.39 -32.62
CA ASN A 192 -35.48 21.05 -31.84
C ASN A 192 -35.19 21.03 -30.33
N ASN A 193 -34.32 20.15 -29.83
CA ASN A 193 -33.93 20.10 -28.43
C ASN A 193 -32.62 20.88 -28.22
N LYS A 194 -32.73 22.05 -27.60
CA LYS A 194 -31.57 22.90 -27.27
C LYS A 194 -31.34 22.95 -25.77
N LEU A 195 -30.07 23.01 -25.37
CA LEU A 195 -29.64 23.13 -23.98
C LEU A 195 -28.87 24.44 -23.79
N LEU A 196 -29.33 25.25 -22.85
CA LEU A 196 -28.64 26.47 -22.41
C LEU A 196 -28.02 26.22 -21.04
N VAL A 197 -26.70 26.23 -20.94
CA VAL A 197 -25.98 26.08 -19.67
C VAL A 197 -25.61 27.46 -19.13
N LEU A 198 -26.00 27.75 -17.89
CA LEU A 198 -25.67 28.98 -17.16
C LEU A 198 -24.69 28.66 -16.03
N TRP A 199 -23.56 29.34 -15.99
CA TRP A 199 -22.57 29.22 -14.92
C TRP A 199 -22.83 30.29 -13.86
N VAL A 200 -23.24 29.89 -12.65
CA VAL A 200 -23.72 30.84 -11.64
C VAL A 200 -22.77 30.91 -10.45
N ASP A 201 -22.34 32.11 -10.10
CA ASP A 201 -21.53 32.37 -8.91
C ASP A 201 -22.38 32.23 -7.64
N GLU A 202 -22.07 31.20 -6.85
CA GLU A 202 -22.75 30.88 -5.61
C GLU A 202 -22.59 31.95 -4.52
N SER A 203 -21.47 32.70 -4.50
CA SER A 203 -21.22 33.72 -3.49
C SER A 203 -22.22 34.88 -3.58
N ASN A 204 -22.74 35.14 -4.79
CA ASN A 204 -23.75 36.15 -5.04
C ASN A 204 -25.19 35.65 -4.75
N LEU A 205 -25.36 34.35 -4.51
CA LEU A 205 -26.66 33.73 -4.21
C LEU A 205 -27.00 33.66 -2.71
N LEU A 206 -26.08 34.05 -1.82
CA LEU A 206 -26.29 33.99 -0.37
C LEU A 206 -27.57 34.74 0.08
N ARG A 207 -28.13 34.31 1.23
CA ARG A 207 -29.37 34.77 1.88
C ARG A 207 -30.68 34.33 1.22
N HIS A 208 -30.85 34.57 -0.09
CA HIS A 208 -32.09 34.24 -0.84
C HIS A 208 -31.79 33.41 -2.10
N PRO A 209 -31.16 32.23 -1.95
CA PRO A 209 -30.72 31.44 -3.09
C PRO A 209 -31.85 30.99 -4.02
N ALA A 210 -32.99 30.53 -3.49
CA ALA A 210 -34.08 30.01 -4.33
C ALA A 210 -34.72 31.13 -5.15
N ALA A 211 -35.01 32.28 -4.54
CA ALA A 211 -35.55 33.45 -5.25
C ALA A 211 -34.59 33.99 -6.31
N LYS A 212 -33.29 34.09 -5.98
CA LYS A 212 -32.26 34.58 -6.94
C LYS A 212 -32.06 33.62 -8.12
N ILE A 213 -32.06 32.31 -7.87
CA ILE A 213 -31.96 31.31 -8.95
C ILE A 213 -33.22 31.36 -9.82
N LYS A 214 -34.41 31.42 -9.23
CA LYS A 214 -35.67 31.57 -9.98
C LYS A 214 -35.62 32.80 -10.89
N GLU A 215 -35.21 33.94 -10.35
CA GLU A 215 -35.10 35.19 -11.12
C GLU A 215 -34.09 35.07 -12.27
N LEU A 216 -32.91 34.46 -12.04
CA LEU A 216 -31.93 34.22 -13.11
C LEU A 216 -32.46 33.34 -14.24
N LEU A 217 -33.15 32.25 -13.89
CA LEU A 217 -33.79 31.36 -14.86
C LEU A 217 -34.89 32.09 -15.64
N CYS A 218 -35.66 32.95 -14.97
CA CYS A 218 -36.67 33.80 -15.60
C CYS A 218 -36.06 34.86 -16.53
N GLN A 219 -34.89 35.40 -16.24
CA GLN A 219 -34.23 36.35 -17.13
C GLN A 219 -33.60 35.67 -18.35
N ALA A 220 -33.14 34.43 -18.18
CA ALA A 220 -32.64 33.60 -19.28
C ALA A 220 -33.76 33.07 -20.18
N SER A 221 -35.01 32.98 -19.70
CA SER A 221 -36.16 32.62 -20.53
C SER A 221 -36.66 33.80 -21.38
N LEU A 222 -37.20 33.50 -22.56
CA LEU A 222 -37.72 34.53 -23.47
C LEU A 222 -39.08 35.06 -22.99
N ALA A 223 -39.12 36.35 -22.67
CA ALA A 223 -40.31 37.06 -22.20
C ALA A 223 -41.47 37.13 -23.21
N ASN A 224 -41.19 37.03 -24.52
CA ASN A 224 -42.15 37.12 -25.62
C ASN A 224 -41.91 35.96 -26.62
N SER A 225 -41.95 34.70 -26.15
CA SER A 225 -41.82 33.56 -27.06
C SER A 225 -42.93 33.53 -28.10
N PRO A 226 -42.64 33.23 -29.38
CA PRO A 226 -43.67 32.83 -30.34
C PRO A 226 -44.40 31.56 -29.85
N GLN A 227 -45.63 31.37 -30.31
CA GLN A 227 -46.55 30.35 -29.78
C GLN A 227 -45.99 28.94 -30.04
N GLY A 228 -45.45 28.25 -29.02
CA GLY A 228 -45.09 26.83 -29.11
C GLY A 228 -43.77 26.40 -28.46
N ILE A 229 -42.95 27.32 -27.93
CA ILE A 229 -41.67 26.97 -27.27
C ILE A 229 -41.91 26.48 -25.83
N VAL A 230 -41.31 25.35 -25.47
CA VAL A 230 -41.38 24.78 -24.12
C VAL A 230 -40.05 25.00 -23.40
N PHE A 231 -40.09 25.56 -22.19
CA PHE A 231 -38.91 25.70 -21.32
C PHE A 231 -38.94 24.68 -20.18
N ASN A 232 -37.84 23.98 -19.97
CA ASN A 232 -37.60 23.13 -18.80
C ASN A 232 -36.47 23.72 -17.95
N TYR A 233 -36.59 23.64 -16.63
CA TYR A 233 -35.67 24.28 -15.69
C TYR A 233 -34.98 23.25 -14.80
N ALA A 234 -33.66 23.21 -14.86
CA ALA A 234 -32.84 22.34 -14.01
C ALA A 234 -31.70 23.13 -13.36
N VAL A 235 -31.35 22.74 -12.14
CA VAL A 235 -30.27 23.37 -11.38
C VAL A 235 -29.34 22.28 -10.85
N ILE A 236 -28.07 22.31 -11.20
CA ILE A 236 -27.03 21.52 -10.52
C ILE A 236 -26.47 22.41 -9.41
N GLY A 237 -27.01 22.22 -8.22
CA GLY A 237 -26.78 23.03 -7.03
C GLY A 237 -27.84 22.74 -5.97
N PRO A 238 -27.69 23.25 -4.74
CA PRO A 238 -26.58 24.04 -4.22
C PRO A 238 -25.25 23.29 -4.21
N ASN A 239 -24.16 24.01 -4.41
CA ASN A 239 -22.83 23.44 -4.46
C ASN A 239 -22.17 23.37 -3.07
N THR A 240 -22.44 24.34 -2.19
CA THR A 240 -22.04 24.28 -0.77
C THR A 240 -23.20 23.93 0.16
N SER A 241 -22.88 23.28 1.26
CA SER A 241 -23.85 23.07 2.36
C SER A 241 -24.32 24.38 3.01
N THR A 242 -23.54 25.46 2.90
CA THR A 242 -23.96 26.79 3.37
C THR A 242 -25.12 27.33 2.56
N LEU A 243 -25.05 27.29 1.23
CA LEU A 243 -26.14 27.74 0.37
C LEU A 243 -27.39 26.85 0.51
N LEU A 244 -27.22 25.54 0.68
CA LEU A 244 -28.34 24.63 0.96
C LEU A 244 -29.04 24.98 2.29
N ARG A 245 -28.28 25.33 3.32
CA ARG A 245 -28.84 25.79 4.60
C ARG A 245 -29.57 27.12 4.47
N ASP A 246 -29.03 28.06 3.70
CA ASP A 246 -29.69 29.35 3.44
C ASP A 246 -30.99 29.15 2.66
N MET A 247 -31.02 28.23 1.69
CA MET A 247 -32.23 27.82 0.98
C MET A 247 -33.28 27.26 1.94
N LEU A 248 -32.89 26.42 2.90
CA LEU A 248 -33.84 25.92 3.91
C LEU A 248 -34.43 27.02 4.79
N LYS A 249 -33.61 28.02 5.17
CA LYS A 249 -34.06 29.16 5.96
C LYS A 249 -35.01 30.07 5.17
N GLU A 250 -34.71 30.30 3.90
CA GLU A 250 -35.54 31.10 2.99
C GLU A 250 -36.95 30.52 2.87
N VAL A 251 -37.05 29.20 2.66
CA VAL A 251 -38.36 28.54 2.52
C VAL A 251 -39.10 28.45 3.87
N ASN A 252 -38.38 28.47 4.99
CA ASN A 252 -39.01 28.49 6.32
C ASN A 252 -39.55 29.86 6.73
N SER A 253 -39.00 30.95 6.19
CA SER A 253 -39.32 32.32 6.64
C SER A 253 -40.55 32.92 5.95
N ASP A 254 -41.39 32.10 5.32
CA ASP A 254 -42.50 32.53 4.44
C ASP A 254 -42.07 33.67 3.52
N ALA A 255 -40.83 33.59 3.00
CA ALA A 255 -40.22 34.65 2.22
C ALA A 255 -41.09 34.90 0.97
N ALA A 256 -41.54 36.15 0.86
CA ALA A 256 -42.45 36.63 -0.17
C ALA A 256 -42.02 36.15 -1.57
N ALA A 257 -42.81 35.25 -2.14
CA ALA A 257 -43.25 35.31 -3.52
C ALA A 257 -42.58 36.40 -4.37
N VAL A 258 -41.45 36.11 -5.02
CA VAL A 258 -40.88 37.03 -6.01
C VAL A 258 -41.50 36.68 -7.36
N PRO A 259 -42.42 37.51 -7.89
CA PRO A 259 -42.89 37.35 -9.26
C PRO A 259 -41.72 37.62 -10.21
N CYS A 260 -41.60 36.81 -11.26
CA CYS A 260 -40.54 36.98 -12.24
C CYS A 260 -40.63 38.36 -12.91
N SER A 261 -39.56 39.15 -12.83
CA SER A 261 -39.55 40.52 -13.37
C SER A 261 -39.71 40.56 -14.90
N SER A 262 -39.32 39.48 -15.57
CA SER A 262 -39.24 39.34 -17.02
C SER A 262 -40.49 38.71 -17.66
N VAL A 263 -41.34 38.02 -16.90
CA VAL A 263 -42.46 37.21 -17.45
C VAL A 263 -43.79 37.83 -17.05
N LYS A 264 -44.51 38.43 -18.01
CA LYS A 264 -45.74 39.23 -17.76
C LYS A 264 -46.95 38.42 -17.26
N HIS A 265 -46.92 37.09 -17.32
CA HIS A 265 -48.05 36.20 -16.99
C HIS A 265 -47.75 35.16 -15.89
N ASP A 266 -46.64 35.29 -15.14
CA ASP A 266 -46.37 34.37 -14.03
C ASP A 266 -47.22 34.74 -12.81
N VAL A 267 -48.40 34.13 -12.71
CA VAL A 267 -49.32 34.29 -11.57
C VAL A 267 -48.86 33.45 -10.37
N ASN A 268 -47.95 32.49 -10.58
CA ASN A 268 -47.46 31.57 -9.55
C ASN A 268 -46.30 32.18 -8.75
N THR A 269 -46.53 32.26 -7.44
CA THR A 269 -45.61 32.84 -6.45
C THR A 269 -44.68 31.83 -5.81
N SER A 270 -44.78 30.54 -6.15
CA SER A 270 -43.94 29.49 -5.58
C SER A 270 -42.48 29.64 -5.99
N LEU A 271 -41.56 29.41 -5.04
CA LEU A 271 -40.11 29.50 -5.27
C LEU A 271 -39.56 28.37 -6.17
N GLY A 272 -40.30 27.25 -6.25
CA GLY A 272 -39.88 26.06 -6.98
C GLY A 272 -40.50 25.89 -8.37
N GLU A 273 -41.28 26.85 -8.87
CA GLU A 273 -41.89 26.79 -10.20
C GLU A 273 -41.77 28.11 -10.95
N ILE A 274 -41.74 28.01 -12.27
CA ILE A 274 -41.81 29.15 -13.20
C ILE A 274 -42.89 28.84 -14.23
N SER A 275 -43.93 29.67 -14.33
CA SER A 275 -45.01 29.51 -15.33
C SER A 275 -45.63 28.09 -15.34
N GLY A 276 -45.81 27.48 -14.16
CA GLY A 276 -46.41 26.15 -13.99
C GLY A 276 -45.47 24.97 -14.30
N ARG A 277 -44.16 25.20 -14.48
CA ARG A 277 -43.14 24.16 -14.63
C ARG A 277 -42.22 24.14 -13.41
N ASP A 278 -41.97 22.95 -12.87
CA ASP A 278 -41.09 22.76 -11.73
C ASP A 278 -39.62 23.06 -12.06
N ILE A 279 -38.92 23.66 -11.11
CA ILE A 279 -37.45 23.75 -11.09
C ILE A 279 -36.92 22.52 -10.34
N VAL A 280 -36.12 21.70 -11.02
CA VAL A 280 -35.52 20.50 -10.42
C VAL A 280 -34.08 20.75 -10.00
N TYR A 281 -33.79 20.57 -8.71
CA TYR A 281 -32.47 20.77 -8.12
C TYR A 281 -31.74 19.44 -7.93
N PHE A 282 -30.48 19.37 -8.37
CA PHE A 282 -29.55 18.26 -8.19
C PHE A 282 -28.34 18.75 -7.40
N SER A 283 -28.25 18.38 -6.11
CA SER A 283 -27.11 18.77 -5.28
C SER A 283 -26.04 17.68 -5.28
N ALA A 284 -24.92 17.99 -5.95
CA ALA A 284 -23.78 17.09 -6.13
C ALA A 284 -22.67 17.26 -5.08
N ALA A 285 -22.60 18.41 -4.39
CA ALA A 285 -21.49 18.74 -3.48
C ALA A 285 -21.90 19.18 -2.06
N ALA A 286 -23.19 19.44 -1.80
CA ALA A 286 -23.61 19.71 -0.42
C ALA A 286 -23.78 18.38 0.34
N THR A 287 -22.79 18.00 1.15
CA THR A 287 -22.76 16.70 1.85
C THR A 287 -23.22 16.76 3.31
N ALA A 288 -23.34 17.96 3.91
CA ALA A 288 -23.83 18.14 5.28
C ALA A 288 -25.06 17.27 5.64
N SER A 289 -25.06 16.76 6.86
CA SER A 289 -26.10 15.84 7.32
C SER A 289 -27.47 16.51 7.42
N ASP A 290 -28.52 15.74 7.11
CA ASP A 290 -29.90 16.24 7.13
C ASP A 290 -30.27 16.80 8.52
N HIS A 291 -29.89 16.11 9.59
CA HIS A 291 -30.10 16.55 10.98
C HIS A 291 -29.47 17.93 11.25
N ARG A 292 -28.22 18.15 10.83
CA ARG A 292 -27.48 19.39 11.10
C ARG A 292 -27.97 20.56 10.26
N LEU A 293 -28.48 20.29 9.06
CA LEU A 293 -29.08 21.29 8.18
C LEU A 293 -30.46 21.75 8.68
N LEU A 294 -31.25 20.85 9.29
CA LEU A 294 -32.59 21.14 9.80
C LEU A 294 -32.63 21.64 11.25
N GLU A 295 -31.49 21.63 11.94
CA GLU A 295 -31.36 22.09 13.31
C GLU A 295 -31.75 23.58 13.46
N GLY A 296 -32.66 23.87 14.39
CA GLY A 296 -33.20 25.21 14.59
C GLY A 296 -34.24 25.65 13.54
N ILE A 297 -34.55 24.80 12.56
CA ILE A 297 -35.63 25.01 11.57
C ILE A 297 -36.83 24.13 11.90
N VAL A 298 -36.58 22.85 12.21
CA VAL A 298 -37.61 21.86 12.54
C VAL A 298 -37.48 21.42 14.01
N PRO A 299 -38.59 21.23 14.76
CA PRO A 299 -38.55 20.80 16.17
C PRO A 299 -37.90 19.41 16.35
N GLU A 300 -38.18 18.47 15.45
CA GLU A 300 -37.62 17.10 15.46
C GLU A 300 -36.88 16.78 14.15
N PRO A 301 -35.61 17.19 14.02
CA PRO A 301 -34.84 17.03 12.77
C PRO A 301 -34.43 15.57 12.46
N LYS A 302 -34.58 14.63 13.40
CA LYS A 302 -34.10 13.23 13.25
C LYS A 302 -34.98 12.37 12.33
N ASN A 303 -36.27 12.70 12.17
CA ASN A 303 -37.23 11.88 11.42
C ASN A 303 -37.55 12.42 10.03
N GLN A 304 -36.90 13.51 9.62
CA GLN A 304 -37.19 14.21 8.36
C GLN A 304 -35.91 14.38 7.54
N THR A 305 -36.02 14.18 6.22
CA THR A 305 -34.92 14.44 5.29
C THR A 305 -35.05 15.83 4.69
N VAL A 306 -33.91 16.44 4.32
CA VAL A 306 -33.88 17.77 3.67
C VAL A 306 -34.69 17.78 2.38
N SER A 307 -34.56 16.72 1.56
CA SER A 307 -35.35 16.56 0.33
C SER A 307 -36.85 16.50 0.60
N ALA A 308 -37.30 15.75 1.61
CA ALA A 308 -38.73 15.68 1.96
C ALA A 308 -39.27 17.00 2.52
N TYR A 309 -38.47 17.71 3.32
CA TYR A 309 -38.83 19.02 3.87
C TYR A 309 -39.04 20.06 2.76
N LEU A 310 -38.13 20.12 1.78
CA LEU A 310 -38.22 21.03 0.63
C LEU A 310 -39.35 20.63 -0.33
N PHE A 311 -39.56 19.33 -0.54
CA PHE A 311 -40.65 18.84 -1.39
C PHE A 311 -42.02 19.26 -0.87
N GLY A 312 -42.24 19.21 0.46
CA GLY A 312 -43.46 19.70 1.10
C GLY A 312 -43.70 21.21 0.93
N ARG A 313 -42.73 21.96 0.40
CA ARG A 313 -42.78 23.41 0.14
C ARG A 313 -42.61 23.75 -1.35
N GLY A 314 -42.80 22.76 -2.23
CA GLY A 314 -42.77 22.95 -3.68
C GLY A 314 -41.39 22.99 -4.32
N ILE A 315 -40.31 22.67 -3.59
CA ILE A 315 -38.94 22.58 -4.17
C ILE A 315 -38.51 21.12 -4.28
N ARG A 316 -38.19 20.68 -5.50
CA ARG A 316 -37.72 19.31 -5.77
C ARG A 316 -36.19 19.26 -5.72
N LEU A 317 -35.65 18.68 -4.64
CA LEU A 317 -34.20 18.51 -4.45
C LEU A 317 -33.81 17.03 -4.40
N PHE A 318 -32.94 16.62 -5.32
CA PHE A 318 -32.27 15.32 -5.32
C PHE A 318 -30.79 15.49 -4.97
N ARG A 319 -30.31 14.74 -3.98
CA ARG A 319 -28.88 14.72 -3.65
C ARG A 319 -28.23 13.59 -4.43
N THR A 320 -27.33 13.93 -5.34
CA THR A 320 -26.57 12.95 -6.15
C THR A 320 -25.28 12.51 -5.45
N THR A 321 -25.12 12.86 -4.18
CA THR A 321 -23.98 12.50 -3.32
C THR A 321 -24.48 11.95 -1.98
N ALA A 322 -23.59 11.28 -1.25
CA ALA A 322 -23.86 10.76 0.09
C ALA A 322 -23.78 11.85 1.16
N THR A 323 -24.36 11.58 2.33
CA THR A 323 -24.34 12.51 3.46
C THR A 323 -23.14 12.28 4.38
N ASP A 324 -22.71 13.32 5.08
CA ASP A 324 -21.61 13.25 6.05
C ASP A 324 -21.89 12.21 7.14
N ASN A 325 -23.14 12.07 7.61
CA ASN A 325 -23.49 11.06 8.61
C ASN A 325 -23.28 9.63 8.10
N GLU A 326 -23.65 9.34 6.84
CA GLU A 326 -23.45 8.03 6.23
C GLU A 326 -21.94 7.74 6.03
N MET A 327 -21.18 8.76 5.65
CA MET A 327 -19.71 8.66 5.52
C MET A 327 -19.05 8.39 6.87
N MET A 328 -19.42 9.14 7.91
CA MET A 328 -18.89 8.98 9.26
C MET A 328 -19.29 7.63 9.88
N ALA A 329 -20.52 7.16 9.66
CA ALA A 329 -20.96 5.83 10.11
C ALA A 329 -20.13 4.71 9.47
N THR A 330 -19.84 4.84 8.17
CA THR A 330 -18.99 3.86 7.45
C THR A 330 -17.56 3.87 7.96
N LEU A 331 -16.98 5.05 8.22
CA LEU A 331 -15.65 5.20 8.83
C LEU A 331 -15.59 4.61 10.23
N ALA A 332 -16.54 4.96 11.11
CA ALA A 332 -16.60 4.45 12.47
C ALA A 332 -16.73 2.91 12.50
N TYR A 333 -17.53 2.35 11.57
CA TYR A 333 -17.64 0.90 11.40
C TYR A 333 -16.31 0.26 10.97
N GLU A 334 -15.59 0.83 10.01
CA GLU A 334 -14.27 0.32 9.60
C GLU A 334 -13.23 0.45 10.73
N LEU A 335 -13.23 1.56 11.46
CA LEU A 335 -12.35 1.75 12.63
C LEU A 335 -12.57 0.62 13.66
N ALA A 336 -13.82 0.23 13.90
CA ALA A 336 -14.15 -0.91 14.76
C ALA A 336 -13.64 -2.25 14.21
N ILE A 337 -13.67 -2.47 12.88
CA ILE A 337 -13.07 -3.63 12.21
C ILE A 337 -11.54 -3.66 12.38
N ARG A 338 -10.90 -2.49 12.33
CA ARG A 338 -9.46 -2.31 12.59
C ARG A 338 -9.10 -2.30 14.07
N ARG A 339 -10.06 -2.63 14.95
CA ARG A 339 -9.88 -2.75 16.41
C ARG A 339 -9.57 -1.42 17.09
N VAL A 340 -10.06 -0.31 16.54
CA VAL A 340 -10.17 0.98 17.22
C VAL A 340 -11.59 1.08 17.76
N LYS A 341 -11.75 0.99 19.09
CA LYS A 341 -13.05 0.96 19.76
C LYS A 341 -13.00 1.75 21.06
N ASN A 342 -14.12 2.30 21.49
CA ASN A 342 -14.24 2.93 22.82
C ASN A 342 -13.69 1.98 23.92
N PRO A 343 -12.78 2.42 24.82
CA PRO A 343 -12.34 3.80 25.10
C PRO A 343 -11.09 4.30 24.37
N ASP A 344 -10.70 3.70 23.23
CA ASP A 344 -9.58 4.20 22.40
C ASP A 344 -9.81 5.66 21.99
N HIS A 345 -8.75 6.47 22.06
CA HIS A 345 -8.80 7.89 21.73
C HIS A 345 -8.60 8.14 20.23
N VAL A 346 -9.42 9.02 19.67
CA VAL A 346 -9.39 9.43 18.25
C VAL A 346 -9.20 10.94 18.17
N VAL A 347 -8.36 11.40 17.26
CA VAL A 347 -8.16 12.82 16.97
C VAL A 347 -8.87 13.16 15.66
N ILE A 348 -9.60 14.27 15.62
CA ILE A 348 -10.24 14.82 14.42
C ILE A 348 -9.67 16.21 14.18
N LEU A 349 -9.16 16.43 12.98
CA LEU A 349 -8.71 17.74 12.49
C LEU A 349 -9.76 18.25 11.52
N SER A 350 -10.27 19.46 11.75
CA SER A 350 -11.30 20.03 10.89
C SER A 350 -11.13 21.51 10.64
N GLU A 351 -11.59 21.99 9.48
CA GLU A 351 -11.73 23.42 9.21
C GLU A 351 -12.72 24.03 10.22
N TRP A 352 -12.36 25.12 10.90
CA TRP A 352 -13.27 25.76 11.87
C TRP A 352 -14.00 26.99 11.32
N ASP A 353 -13.53 27.56 10.21
CA ASP A 353 -14.07 28.74 9.55
C ASP A 353 -15.27 28.42 8.65
N THR A 354 -15.36 27.21 8.09
CA THR A 354 -16.49 26.79 7.23
C THR A 354 -17.63 26.12 8.01
N PHE A 355 -18.89 26.27 7.56
CA PHE A 355 -20.02 25.54 8.16
C PHE A 355 -19.84 24.03 8.00
N TYR A 356 -19.34 23.61 6.83
CA TYR A 356 -19.00 22.23 6.52
C TYR A 356 -18.00 21.65 7.53
N GLY A 357 -16.86 22.31 7.72
CA GLY A 357 -15.83 21.86 8.67
C GLY A 357 -16.30 21.82 10.12
N ARG A 358 -17.23 22.69 10.54
CA ARG A 358 -17.82 22.63 11.90
C ARG A 358 -18.82 21.50 12.08
N ALA A 359 -19.56 21.11 11.04
CA ALA A 359 -20.56 20.05 11.11
C ALA A 359 -19.95 18.64 11.15
N MET A 360 -18.78 18.46 10.52
CA MET A 360 -18.13 17.16 10.33
C MET A 360 -17.68 16.47 11.63
N PRO A 361 -17.00 17.14 12.58
CA PRO A 361 -16.65 16.54 13.87
C PRO A 361 -17.87 16.08 14.68
N GLU A 362 -18.97 16.81 14.61
CA GLU A 362 -20.23 16.43 15.27
C GLU A 362 -20.84 15.18 14.61
N ALA A 363 -20.85 15.11 13.28
CA ALA A 363 -21.27 13.92 12.54
C ALA A 363 -20.43 12.68 12.93
N PHE A 364 -19.11 12.85 13.07
CA PHE A 364 -18.23 11.79 13.54
C PHE A 364 -18.53 11.37 14.97
N ARG A 365 -18.68 12.33 15.91
CA ARG A 365 -19.05 12.03 17.30
C ARG A 365 -20.34 11.23 17.38
N ASN A 366 -21.36 11.61 16.60
CA ASN A 366 -22.63 10.90 16.55
C ASN A 366 -22.49 9.47 15.99
N ALA A 367 -21.61 9.26 15.02
CA ALA A 367 -21.31 7.93 14.48
C ALA A 367 -20.45 7.07 15.42
N TRP A 368 -19.58 7.70 16.21
CA TRP A 368 -18.68 7.06 17.15
C TRP A 368 -19.39 6.60 18.44
N HIS A 369 -20.50 7.26 18.81
CA HIS A 369 -21.19 7.09 20.10
C HIS A 369 -22.64 6.58 19.99
N ASN A 370 -22.98 5.60 20.82
CA ASN A 370 -24.36 5.38 21.32
C ASN A 370 -24.53 5.89 22.78
N ASP A 371 -23.46 6.29 23.46
CA ASP A 371 -23.50 6.75 24.87
C ASP A 371 -22.47 7.87 25.15
N HIS A 372 -22.83 8.82 26.03
CA HIS A 372 -22.37 10.22 26.11
C HIS A 372 -20.93 10.49 26.63
N SER A 373 -19.92 9.65 26.34
CA SER A 373 -18.55 9.91 26.81
C SER A 373 -17.70 10.78 25.86
N GLU A 374 -17.93 12.10 25.87
CA GLU A 374 -17.20 13.12 25.09
C GLU A 374 -15.66 13.09 25.23
N LYS A 375 -15.12 12.35 26.21
CA LYS A 375 -13.70 12.37 26.60
C LYS A 375 -12.75 11.62 25.67
N THR A 376 -13.25 10.88 24.66
CA THR A 376 -12.40 10.02 23.80
C THR A 376 -12.11 10.61 22.42
N VAL A 377 -12.96 11.52 21.91
CA VAL A 377 -12.79 12.17 20.60
C VAL A 377 -12.27 13.60 20.77
N HIS A 378 -11.01 13.82 20.42
CA HIS A 378 -10.33 15.11 20.52
C HIS A 378 -10.40 15.85 19.19
N VAL A 379 -10.92 17.08 19.20
CA VAL A 379 -11.09 17.87 17.96
C VAL A 379 -10.15 19.06 17.98
N TYR A 380 -9.36 19.25 16.92
CA TYR A 380 -8.56 20.45 16.70
C TYR A 380 -9.00 21.14 15.40
N GLY A 381 -9.11 22.46 15.46
CA GLY A 381 -9.49 23.29 14.31
C GLY A 381 -8.27 23.84 13.59
N TYR A 382 -8.32 23.92 12.25
CA TYR A 382 -7.40 24.73 11.42
C TYR A 382 -8.17 25.66 10.47
N MET A 383 -7.53 26.74 10.00
CA MET A 383 -8.12 27.61 8.97
C MET A 383 -7.81 27.03 7.58
N ARG A 384 -8.78 27.11 6.67
CA ARG A 384 -8.58 26.73 5.26
C ARG A 384 -7.53 27.62 4.57
N GLY A 385 -6.76 27.04 3.65
CA GLY A 385 -5.71 27.72 2.90
C GLY A 385 -4.40 27.84 3.67
N LEU A 386 -3.90 26.72 4.20
CA LEU A 386 -2.71 26.66 5.05
C LEU A 386 -1.41 27.04 4.32
N ASP A 387 -1.39 26.90 3.00
CA ASP A 387 -0.25 27.25 2.15
C ASP A 387 -0.02 28.76 2.02
N GLY A 388 -1.01 29.58 2.41
CA GLY A 388 -0.93 31.04 2.40
C GLY A 388 -0.96 31.66 1.00
N LYS A 389 -1.38 30.94 -0.03
CA LYS A 389 -1.43 31.47 -1.41
C LYS A 389 -2.64 32.37 -1.62
N LEU A 390 -2.37 33.63 -1.97
CA LEU A 390 -3.38 34.59 -2.38
C LEU A 390 -3.61 34.56 -3.90
N PRO A 391 -4.75 35.07 -4.39
CA PRO A 391 -5.01 35.19 -5.82
C PRO A 391 -3.92 36.04 -6.50
N ASP A 392 -3.37 35.56 -7.61
CA ASP A 392 -2.44 36.34 -8.43
C ASP A 392 -3.16 37.62 -8.90
N GLN A 393 -2.67 38.80 -8.49
CA GLN A 393 -3.12 40.05 -9.09
C GLN A 393 -2.69 40.04 -10.55
N ALA A 394 -3.65 39.93 -11.47
CA ALA A 394 -3.41 40.04 -12.90
C ALA A 394 -2.62 41.33 -13.21
N GLY A 395 -1.51 41.18 -13.94
CA GLY A 395 -0.98 42.28 -14.75
C GLY A 395 -0.10 43.34 -14.08
N LYS A 396 0.66 43.06 -13.02
CA LYS A 396 1.93 43.80 -12.82
C LYS A 396 3.07 42.99 -13.42
N THR A 397 3.38 43.35 -14.67
CA THR A 397 4.65 43.08 -15.35
C THR A 397 5.79 42.89 -14.37
N GLY A 398 6.54 41.82 -14.56
CA GLY A 398 7.78 41.57 -13.84
C GLY A 398 8.65 42.81 -13.78
N ASN A 399 8.65 43.46 -12.63
CA ASN A 399 9.85 44.09 -12.15
C ASN A 399 10.66 42.94 -11.56
N LEU A 400 11.65 42.52 -12.34
CA LEU A 400 12.91 42.01 -11.84
C LEU A 400 13.37 42.96 -10.73
N ALA A 401 12.95 42.68 -9.49
CA ALA A 401 13.62 43.21 -8.33
C ALA A 401 14.99 42.53 -8.32
N ASP A 402 16.03 43.34 -8.52
CA ASP A 402 17.44 43.00 -8.53
C ASP A 402 17.79 41.75 -7.72
N LYS A 403 18.08 40.66 -8.43
CA LYS A 403 18.97 39.62 -7.89
C LYS A 403 20.38 40.20 -7.90
N ASN A 404 20.73 40.93 -6.85
CA ASN A 404 22.14 41.10 -6.49
C ASN A 404 22.70 39.71 -6.12
N PRO A 405 23.74 39.20 -6.79
CA PRO A 405 24.22 37.83 -6.60
C PRO A 405 25.19 37.68 -5.41
N ASP A 406 25.17 38.59 -4.43
CA ASP A 406 26.15 38.62 -3.33
C ASP A 406 25.47 38.64 -1.95
N THR A 407 24.80 37.55 -1.60
CA THR A 407 24.64 37.10 -0.20
C THR A 407 24.33 35.60 -0.19
N LYS A 408 25.26 34.80 -0.70
CA LYS A 408 25.38 33.40 -0.28
C LYS A 408 26.00 33.40 1.11
N ASP A 409 25.15 33.18 2.11
CA ASP A 409 25.40 32.35 3.29
C ASP A 409 24.41 32.72 4.40
N LYS A 410 23.13 32.38 4.17
CA LYS A 410 22.30 31.89 5.26
C LYS A 410 22.24 30.39 5.11
N SER A 411 22.89 29.70 6.05
CA SER A 411 22.90 28.26 6.20
C SER A 411 21.54 27.66 5.86
N SER A 412 21.53 26.66 5.00
CA SER A 412 20.40 25.82 4.59
C SER A 412 19.67 25.09 5.73
N VAL A 413 20.02 25.40 6.98
CA VAL A 413 19.42 24.88 8.21
C VAL A 413 18.31 25.80 8.72
N ASP A 414 18.43 27.13 8.56
CA ASP A 414 17.39 28.09 8.97
C ASP A 414 16.18 28.14 8.01
N ALA A 415 16.29 27.50 6.84
CA ALA A 415 15.18 27.30 5.90
C ALA A 415 14.41 26.00 6.13
N LEU A 416 14.81 25.15 7.10
CA LEU A 416 14.14 23.88 7.41
C LEU A 416 12.98 24.03 8.40
N ILE A 417 12.92 25.14 9.15
CA ILE A 417 11.86 25.43 10.10
C ILE A 417 11.24 26.78 9.72
N GLU A 418 9.94 26.78 9.44
CA GLU A 418 9.22 27.98 9.04
C GLU A 418 9.12 28.98 10.19
N PHE A 419 9.39 30.25 9.90
CA PHE A 419 9.17 31.33 10.84
C PHE A 419 7.66 31.53 11.08
N PRO A 420 7.24 31.86 12.32
CA PRO A 420 5.84 32.14 12.65
C PRO A 420 5.43 33.55 12.21
N GLU A 421 5.74 33.90 10.96
CA GLU A 421 5.51 35.21 10.35
C GLU A 421 5.05 35.04 8.89
N GLY A 422 4.21 35.96 8.41
CA GLY A 422 3.73 35.98 7.03
C GLY A 422 2.37 35.32 6.82
N GLN A 423 2.11 34.93 5.56
CA GLN A 423 0.81 34.42 5.11
C GLN A 423 0.66 32.90 5.25
N SER A 424 1.78 32.18 5.24
CA SER A 424 1.81 30.72 5.42
C SER A 424 1.46 30.35 6.86
N GLN A 425 0.54 29.40 7.05
CA GLN A 425 0.13 28.93 8.39
C GLN A 425 0.79 27.61 8.79
N LYS A 426 1.83 27.20 8.08
CA LYS A 426 2.46 25.91 8.31
C LYS A 426 3.20 25.81 9.66
N ASP A 427 3.58 26.92 10.29
CA ASP A 427 4.13 26.90 11.66
C ASP A 427 3.09 26.38 12.68
N TYR A 428 1.80 26.69 12.47
CA TYR A 428 0.70 26.14 13.27
C TYR A 428 0.58 24.62 13.11
N LEU A 429 0.90 24.05 11.94
CA LEU A 429 0.89 22.59 11.74
C LEU A 429 1.93 21.90 12.61
N ARG A 430 3.12 22.49 12.75
CA ARG A 430 4.15 21.97 13.65
C ARG A 430 3.67 21.99 15.09
N ARG A 431 3.14 23.12 15.58
CA ARG A 431 2.61 23.23 16.96
C ARG A 431 1.42 22.28 17.19
N LEU A 432 0.56 22.12 16.19
CA LEU A 432 -0.55 21.16 16.22
C LEU A 432 -0.03 19.73 16.36
N SER A 433 1.00 19.35 15.59
CA SER A 433 1.62 18.04 15.70
C SER A 433 2.23 17.78 17.08
N GLU A 434 2.89 18.79 17.67
CA GLU A 434 3.44 18.73 19.03
C GLU A 434 2.34 18.58 20.09
N ASN A 435 1.21 19.27 19.94
CA ASN A 435 0.06 19.15 20.83
C ASN A 435 -0.55 17.74 20.79
N ILE A 436 -0.70 17.16 19.61
CA ILE A 436 -1.21 15.79 19.44
C ILE A 436 -0.22 14.77 20.01
N LEU A 437 1.09 15.02 19.87
CA LEU A 437 2.13 14.17 20.47
C LEU A 437 2.13 14.24 22.00
N ALA A 438 1.91 15.42 22.58
CA ALA A 438 1.73 15.58 24.01
C ALA A 438 0.50 14.83 24.51
N LEU A 439 -0.61 14.89 23.76
CA LEU A 439 -1.82 14.11 24.03
C LEU A 439 -1.55 12.59 23.98
N ASP A 440 -0.87 12.10 22.95
CA ASP A 440 -0.53 10.68 22.80
C ASP A 440 0.29 10.17 23.99
N ARG A 441 1.29 10.94 24.45
CA ARG A 441 2.07 10.62 25.65
C ARG A 441 1.21 10.63 26.92
N HIS A 442 0.34 11.62 27.07
CA HIS A 442 -0.56 11.72 28.23
C HIS A 442 -1.51 10.52 28.31
N VAL A 443 -2.13 10.14 27.19
CA VAL A 443 -3.02 8.98 27.10
C VAL A 443 -2.28 7.67 27.43
N LYS A 444 -1.05 7.50 26.90
CA LYS A 444 -0.19 6.35 27.21
C LYS A 444 0.14 6.25 28.70
N ASN A 445 0.46 7.38 29.33
CA ASN A 445 0.78 7.43 30.77
C ASN A 445 -0.44 7.11 31.66
N ASN A 446 -1.65 7.40 31.19
CA ASN A 446 -2.91 7.08 31.88
C ASN A 446 -3.40 5.63 31.63
N GLY A 447 -2.50 4.70 31.29
CA GLY A 447 -2.82 3.27 31.17
C GLY A 447 -3.38 2.82 29.81
N HIS A 448 -3.54 3.71 28.83
CA HIS A 448 -4.00 3.35 27.48
C HIS A 448 -2.80 3.09 26.56
N SER A 449 -2.32 1.85 26.53
CA SER A 449 -1.08 1.43 25.82
C SER A 449 -1.00 1.86 24.34
N LYS A 450 -2.13 2.02 23.65
CA LYS A 450 -2.16 2.44 22.24
C LYS A 450 -1.92 3.95 22.04
N GLY A 451 -2.12 4.79 23.06
CA GLY A 451 -2.18 6.24 22.89
C GLY A 451 -3.33 6.66 21.97
N VAL A 452 -3.08 7.67 21.12
CA VAL A 452 -4.01 8.05 20.05
C VAL A 452 -4.06 6.92 19.02
N SER A 453 -5.24 6.37 18.76
CA SER A 453 -5.39 5.17 17.93
C SER A 453 -5.65 5.47 16.45
N ALA A 454 -6.34 6.57 16.15
CA ALA A 454 -6.59 7.02 14.79
C ALA A 454 -6.66 8.56 14.70
N ILE A 455 -6.34 9.10 13.53
CA ILE A 455 -6.38 10.54 13.25
C ILE A 455 -7.21 10.77 11.98
N GLY A 456 -8.31 11.51 12.11
CA GLY A 456 -9.19 11.91 11.01
C GLY A 456 -8.84 13.31 10.50
N LEU A 457 -8.73 13.49 9.19
CA LEU A 457 -8.61 14.79 8.54
C LEU A 457 -9.90 15.10 7.78
N LEU A 458 -10.69 16.02 8.30
CA LEU A 458 -11.96 16.43 7.73
C LEU A 458 -11.78 17.84 7.17
N GLY A 459 -12.05 18.04 5.90
CA GLY A 459 -11.76 19.30 5.22
C GLY A 459 -12.21 19.24 3.78
N SER A 460 -12.37 20.40 3.18
CA SER A 460 -12.76 20.55 1.78
C SER A 460 -11.55 20.63 0.85
N ASP A 461 -10.46 21.27 1.29
CA ASP A 461 -9.25 21.40 0.48
C ASP A 461 -8.31 20.17 0.61
N VAL A 462 -7.98 19.57 -0.53
CA VAL A 462 -7.07 18.43 -0.63
C VAL A 462 -5.62 18.86 -0.38
N HIS A 463 -5.25 20.09 -0.76
CA HIS A 463 -3.89 20.59 -0.55
C HIS A 463 -3.57 20.75 0.94
N ASP A 464 -4.51 21.30 1.71
CA ASP A 464 -4.41 21.38 3.17
C ASP A 464 -4.30 19.99 3.81
N LYS A 465 -5.13 19.02 3.39
CA LYS A 465 -5.06 17.63 3.88
C LYS A 465 -3.68 17.02 3.65
N LEU A 466 -3.10 17.20 2.46
CA LEU A 466 -1.77 16.67 2.13
C LEU A 466 -0.67 17.31 2.97
N LEU A 467 -0.74 18.62 3.24
CA LEU A 467 0.21 19.32 4.12
C LEU A 467 0.11 18.84 5.57
N ILE A 468 -1.11 18.65 6.09
CA ILE A 468 -1.32 18.13 7.44
C ILE A 468 -0.82 16.68 7.55
N LEU A 469 -1.09 15.83 6.55
CA LEU A 469 -0.56 14.47 6.50
C LEU A 469 0.97 14.45 6.51
N GLU A 470 1.60 15.36 5.75
CA GLU A 470 3.06 15.51 5.73
C GLU A 470 3.63 15.82 7.12
N ALA A 471 3.03 16.76 7.84
CA ALA A 471 3.47 17.13 9.18
C ALA A 471 3.25 16.01 10.23
N LEU A 472 2.12 15.29 10.14
CA LEU A 472 1.76 14.27 11.15
C LEU A 472 2.43 12.92 10.92
N ARG A 473 2.67 12.51 9.66
CA ARG A 473 3.29 11.22 9.36
C ARG A 473 4.71 11.09 9.90
N GLN A 474 5.43 12.21 10.03
CA GLN A 474 6.74 12.26 10.67
C GLN A 474 6.69 11.81 12.14
N HIS A 475 5.63 12.20 12.86
CA HIS A 475 5.47 11.87 14.28
C HIS A 475 4.66 10.59 14.52
N PHE A 476 3.82 10.21 13.54
CA PHE A 476 2.86 9.10 13.64
C PHE A 476 2.92 8.17 12.41
N PRO A 477 4.08 7.57 12.09
CA PRO A 477 4.26 6.82 10.84
C PRO A 477 3.33 5.60 10.70
N HIS A 478 3.04 4.93 11.82
CA HIS A 478 2.25 3.69 11.88
C HIS A 478 0.83 3.87 12.47
N LYS A 479 0.33 5.11 12.53
CA LYS A 479 -1.05 5.37 12.98
C LYS A 479 -2.01 5.32 11.80
N LEU A 480 -3.25 4.95 12.10
CA LEU A 480 -4.32 4.93 11.11
C LEU A 480 -4.80 6.35 10.84
N PHE A 481 -4.74 6.78 9.59
CA PHE A 481 -5.31 8.04 9.15
C PHE A 481 -6.57 7.78 8.35
N PHE A 482 -7.55 8.68 8.46
CA PHE A 482 -8.74 8.64 7.63
C PHE A 482 -9.19 10.03 7.20
N THR A 483 -9.92 10.11 6.09
CA THR A 483 -10.49 11.34 5.56
C THR A 483 -11.77 11.05 4.77
N THR A 484 -12.42 12.11 4.29
CA THR A 484 -13.54 12.06 3.37
C THR A 484 -13.19 12.63 2.01
N ASP A 485 -13.99 12.23 1.03
CA ASP A 485 -13.94 12.64 -0.36
C ASP A 485 -12.69 12.14 -1.09
N MET A 486 -12.90 11.39 -2.17
CA MET A 486 -11.82 10.77 -2.93
C MET A 486 -11.23 11.79 -3.90
N ASP A 487 -9.90 11.89 -3.94
CA ASP A 487 -9.15 12.74 -4.87
C ASP A 487 -7.96 11.96 -5.44
N ALA A 488 -7.70 12.13 -6.74
CA ALA A 488 -6.60 11.50 -7.48
C ALA A 488 -5.23 11.87 -6.91
N GLY A 489 -5.10 13.05 -6.30
CA GLY A 489 -3.90 13.54 -5.62
C GLY A 489 -3.42 12.62 -4.51
N TYR A 490 -4.30 11.84 -3.86
CA TYR A 490 -3.89 10.87 -2.86
C TYR A 490 -3.08 9.70 -3.45
N SER A 491 -3.38 9.31 -4.69
CA SER A 491 -2.68 8.23 -5.40
C SER A 491 -1.43 8.70 -6.15
N HIS A 492 -1.09 9.99 -6.09
CA HIS A 492 0.05 10.53 -6.80
C HIS A 492 1.38 9.95 -6.24
N PRO A 493 2.28 9.39 -7.07
CA PRO A 493 3.50 8.73 -6.60
C PRO A 493 4.39 9.61 -5.70
N ALA A 494 4.47 10.91 -6.00
CA ALA A 494 5.23 11.87 -5.18
C ALA A 494 4.64 12.12 -3.78
N LYS A 495 3.38 11.76 -3.54
CA LYS A 495 2.67 11.94 -2.27
C LYS A 495 2.45 10.65 -1.47
N TRP A 496 2.88 9.51 -2.03
CA TRP A 496 2.66 8.19 -1.46
C TRP A 496 3.17 8.04 -0.02
N LEU A 497 4.34 8.60 0.31
CA LEU A 497 4.88 8.51 1.67
C LEU A 497 3.94 9.14 2.72
N GLN A 498 3.20 10.19 2.35
CA GLN A 498 2.23 10.83 3.23
C GLN A 498 0.86 10.12 3.21
N THR A 499 0.46 9.58 2.06
CA THR A 499 -0.91 9.07 1.81
C THR A 499 -1.08 7.56 1.96
N ARG A 500 -0.01 6.77 2.04
CA ARG A 500 -0.08 5.30 2.20
C ARG A 500 -0.98 4.89 3.37
N ASN A 501 -1.82 3.87 3.19
CA ASN A 501 -2.75 3.37 4.22
C ASN A 501 -3.72 4.44 4.77
N LEU A 502 -3.98 5.51 4.01
CA LEU A 502 -5.05 6.47 4.32
C LEU A 502 -6.41 5.83 3.97
N LEU A 503 -7.33 5.83 4.93
CA LEU A 503 -8.72 5.43 4.69
C LEU A 503 -9.52 6.61 4.15
N VAL A 504 -10.26 6.41 3.07
CA VAL A 504 -11.09 7.46 2.47
C VAL A 504 -12.52 6.95 2.37
N ALA A 505 -13.46 7.63 3.03
CA ALA A 505 -14.88 7.42 2.78
C ALA A 505 -15.38 8.45 1.76
N SER A 506 -16.07 7.99 0.72
CA SER A 506 -16.60 8.87 -0.31
C SER A 506 -17.89 8.32 -0.91
N ALA A 507 -18.72 9.22 -1.42
CA ALA A 507 -19.90 8.87 -2.19
C ALA A 507 -19.56 8.15 -3.51
N PHE A 508 -18.40 8.41 -4.10
CA PHE A 508 -17.98 7.80 -5.36
C PHE A 508 -16.48 7.48 -5.35
N ASP A 509 -16.10 6.61 -6.27
CA ASP A 509 -14.72 6.54 -6.75
C ASP A 509 -14.45 7.75 -7.69
N LEU A 510 -13.32 7.74 -8.38
CA LEU A 510 -13.00 8.66 -9.47
C LEU A 510 -13.76 8.34 -10.78
N LYS A 511 -14.64 7.35 -10.77
CA LYS A 511 -15.48 6.97 -11.91
C LYS A 511 -16.82 6.36 -11.50
N LEU A 512 -17.81 6.43 -12.40
CA LEU A 512 -19.04 5.64 -12.36
C LEU A 512 -18.81 4.25 -12.97
N HIS A 513 -19.87 3.46 -13.02
CA HIS A 513 -19.88 2.18 -13.74
C HIS A 513 -19.46 2.38 -15.21
N ASP A 514 -18.59 1.51 -15.74
CA ASP A 514 -17.91 1.71 -17.03
C ASP A 514 -18.88 1.96 -18.19
N LYS A 515 -20.06 1.31 -18.20
CA LYS A 515 -21.11 1.53 -19.20
C LYS A 515 -21.89 2.84 -19.08
N LEU A 516 -21.91 3.48 -17.90
CA LEU A 516 -22.56 4.78 -17.71
C LEU A 516 -21.60 5.93 -18.08
N GLN A 517 -20.31 5.75 -17.81
CA GLN A 517 -19.26 6.73 -18.10
C GLN A 517 -18.67 6.60 -19.52
N ASP A 518 -18.80 5.41 -20.13
CA ASP A 518 -18.38 5.06 -21.50
C ASP A 518 -16.95 5.49 -21.84
N LYS A 519 -16.78 6.53 -22.66
CA LYS A 519 -15.48 6.98 -23.18
C LYS A 519 -14.80 8.03 -22.30
N ILE A 520 -15.46 8.51 -21.25
CA ILE A 520 -14.93 9.58 -20.41
C ILE A 520 -13.90 9.00 -19.42
N PRO A 521 -12.66 9.53 -19.36
CA PRO A 521 -11.65 9.04 -18.42
C PRO A 521 -12.06 9.29 -16.97
N ALA A 522 -11.39 8.60 -16.03
CA ALA A 522 -11.59 8.84 -14.60
C ALA A 522 -11.35 10.32 -14.25
N PHE A 523 -12.20 10.83 -13.36
CA PHE A 523 -12.14 12.19 -12.88
C PHE A 523 -11.04 12.38 -11.82
N ARG A 524 -10.79 13.64 -11.44
CA ARG A 524 -9.80 14.00 -10.42
C ARG A 524 -10.36 13.90 -9.01
N ASP A 525 -11.66 14.06 -8.81
CA ASP A 525 -12.29 13.92 -7.50
C ASP A 525 -13.70 13.30 -7.56
N SER A 526 -14.22 12.88 -6.41
CA SER A 526 -15.55 12.29 -6.29
C SER A 526 -16.70 13.27 -6.57
N TYR A 527 -16.47 14.57 -6.41
CA TYR A 527 -17.49 15.59 -6.70
C TYR A 527 -17.70 15.72 -8.20
N GLN A 528 -16.65 15.65 -9.01
CA GLN A 528 -16.76 15.57 -10.48
C GLN A 528 -17.64 14.39 -10.90
N THR A 529 -17.45 13.22 -10.30
CA THR A 529 -18.30 12.04 -10.56
C THR A 529 -19.76 12.33 -10.22
N ALA A 530 -20.04 13.03 -9.11
CA ALA A 530 -21.39 13.40 -8.71
C ALA A 530 -22.03 14.49 -9.62
N PHE A 531 -21.25 15.46 -10.10
CA PHE A 531 -21.67 16.48 -11.05
C PHE A 531 -21.95 15.87 -12.43
N PHE A 532 -21.09 14.94 -12.87
CA PHE A 532 -21.31 14.16 -14.09
C PHE A 532 -22.62 13.38 -13.98
N LEU A 533 -22.86 12.66 -12.88
CA LEU A 533 -24.13 11.95 -12.65
C LEU A 533 -25.34 12.90 -12.66
N ALA A 534 -25.24 14.06 -12.00
CA ALA A 534 -26.31 15.05 -11.97
C ALA A 534 -26.65 15.58 -13.37
N ALA A 535 -25.64 15.91 -14.18
CA ALA A 535 -25.84 16.36 -15.56
C ALA A 535 -26.45 15.26 -16.44
N GLN A 536 -26.02 14.00 -16.28
CA GLN A 536 -26.65 12.86 -16.96
C GLN A 536 -28.14 12.70 -16.59
N MET A 537 -28.48 12.84 -15.31
CA MET A 537 -29.86 12.79 -14.85
C MET A 537 -30.73 13.90 -15.45
N VAL A 538 -30.20 15.12 -15.57
CA VAL A 538 -30.91 16.24 -16.20
C VAL A 538 -31.30 15.92 -17.65
N LEU A 539 -30.40 15.33 -18.42
CA LEU A 539 -30.63 15.03 -19.85
C LEU A 539 -31.64 13.91 -20.10
N GLN A 540 -31.75 12.94 -19.19
CA GLN A 540 -32.50 11.70 -19.40
C GLN A 540 -33.90 11.69 -18.74
N GLY A 541 -34.43 12.85 -18.32
CA GLY A 541 -35.77 12.95 -17.71
C GLY A 541 -35.78 13.00 -16.18
N GLY A 542 -34.64 13.34 -15.56
CA GLY A 542 -34.48 13.94 -14.23
C GLY A 542 -35.20 13.28 -13.05
N THR A 543 -36.48 13.57 -12.89
CA THR A 543 -37.27 13.23 -11.71
C THR A 543 -37.53 11.74 -11.55
N GLU A 544 -37.80 11.03 -12.64
CA GLU A 544 -38.04 9.58 -12.58
C GLU A 544 -36.75 8.81 -12.32
N ILE A 545 -35.65 9.31 -12.90
CA ILE A 545 -34.30 8.77 -12.72
C ILE A 545 -33.83 8.89 -11.28
N ALA A 546 -33.95 10.10 -10.73
CA ALA A 546 -33.50 10.38 -9.38
C ALA A 546 -34.29 9.61 -8.32
N LYS A 547 -35.59 9.33 -8.54
CA LYS A 547 -36.42 8.53 -7.62
C LYS A 547 -35.96 7.07 -7.51
N HIS A 548 -35.56 6.44 -8.62
CA HIS A 548 -35.18 5.02 -8.64
C HIS A 548 -33.70 4.80 -8.28
N ILE A 549 -32.77 5.67 -8.70
CA ILE A 549 -31.35 5.55 -8.32
C ILE A 549 -31.17 5.80 -6.82
N GLY A 550 -32.00 6.67 -6.22
CA GLY A 550 -31.88 7.05 -4.83
C GLY A 550 -30.55 7.75 -4.52
N ARG A 551 -30.15 7.76 -3.24
CA ARG A 551 -28.84 8.27 -2.83
C ARG A 551 -27.77 7.20 -3.06
N PRO A 552 -26.61 7.55 -3.63
CA PRO A 552 -25.54 6.59 -3.83
C PRO A 552 -25.00 6.07 -2.48
N PRO A 553 -24.75 4.75 -2.33
CA PRO A 553 -24.19 4.22 -1.10
C PRO A 553 -22.73 4.66 -0.90
N VAL A 554 -22.32 4.88 0.34
CA VAL A 554 -20.94 5.25 0.67
C VAL A 554 -19.97 4.11 0.36
N ARG A 555 -18.85 4.45 -0.27
CA ARG A 555 -17.71 3.58 -0.48
C ARG A 555 -16.57 3.93 0.46
N LEU A 556 -15.77 2.91 0.72
CA LEU A 556 -14.58 3.01 1.52
C LEU A 556 -13.38 2.58 0.68
N PHE A 557 -12.31 3.35 0.74
CA PHE A 557 -11.08 3.11 0.02
C PHE A 557 -9.89 3.12 0.98
N GLU A 558 -8.85 2.39 0.62
CA GLU A 558 -7.53 2.51 1.22
C GLU A 558 -6.52 2.89 0.13
N ILE A 559 -5.72 3.92 0.40
CA ILE A 559 -4.74 4.41 -0.57
C ILE A 559 -3.53 3.48 -0.61
N GLY A 560 -3.34 2.84 -1.77
CA GLY A 560 -2.20 2.00 -2.08
C GLY A 560 -1.03 2.79 -2.68
N ARG A 561 -0.12 2.07 -3.34
CA ARG A 561 1.09 2.66 -3.94
C ARG A 561 0.82 3.28 -5.29
N SER A 562 -0.05 2.67 -6.09
CA SER A 562 -0.34 3.11 -7.45
C SER A 562 -1.78 3.60 -7.63
N HIS A 563 -2.72 3.05 -6.87
CA HIS A 563 -4.14 3.39 -6.97
C HIS A 563 -4.86 3.25 -5.62
N SER A 564 -6.07 3.78 -5.54
CA SER A 564 -7.00 3.55 -4.43
C SER A 564 -7.61 2.15 -4.52
N VAL A 565 -7.58 1.43 -3.41
CA VAL A 565 -8.17 0.10 -3.29
C VAL A 565 -9.54 0.21 -2.62
N ALA A 566 -10.61 -0.16 -3.32
CA ALA A 566 -11.95 -0.20 -2.74
C ALA A 566 -12.07 -1.35 -1.73
N LEU A 567 -12.56 -1.04 -0.53
CA LEU A 567 -12.80 -2.00 0.54
C LEU A 567 -14.27 -2.46 0.52
N PRO A 568 -14.56 -3.76 0.69
CA PRO A 568 -15.94 -4.23 0.78
C PRO A 568 -16.58 -3.72 2.08
N THR A 569 -17.81 -3.18 1.97
CA THR A 569 -18.62 -2.69 3.10
C THR A 569 -19.94 -3.46 3.16
N VAL A 570 -20.71 -3.31 4.25
CA VAL A 570 -22.02 -3.98 4.42
C VAL A 570 -23.02 -3.58 3.34
N ASN A 571 -22.90 -2.36 2.79
CA ASN A 571 -23.78 -1.84 1.76
C ASN A 571 -23.40 -2.30 0.35
N ASN A 572 -22.22 -2.92 0.19
CA ASN A 572 -21.74 -3.45 -1.09
C ASN A 572 -22.30 -4.86 -1.32
N ASN A 573 -23.61 -4.96 -1.51
CA ASN A 573 -24.22 -6.21 -1.96
C ASN A 573 -23.67 -6.54 -3.36
N LYS A 574 -23.14 -7.76 -3.54
CA LYS A 574 -22.69 -8.27 -4.85
C LYS A 574 -23.80 -8.05 -5.87
N SER A 575 -23.53 -7.20 -6.86
CA SER A 575 -24.47 -6.95 -7.93
C SER A 575 -24.35 -8.09 -8.94
N ASN A 576 -25.02 -9.22 -8.69
CA ASN A 576 -25.33 -10.19 -9.75
C ASN A 576 -26.48 -9.64 -10.63
N GLY A 577 -26.40 -8.35 -10.98
CA GLY A 577 -27.42 -7.63 -11.75
C GLY A 577 -27.02 -7.54 -13.23
N PRO A 578 -27.98 -7.32 -14.14
CA PRO A 578 -27.67 -7.03 -15.53
C PRO A 578 -26.73 -5.82 -15.62
N LEU A 579 -25.88 -5.81 -16.64
CA LEU A 579 -24.94 -4.72 -16.87
C LEU A 579 -25.67 -3.37 -16.96
N CYS A 580 -25.39 -2.48 -16.00
CA CYS A 580 -26.03 -1.17 -15.92
C CYS A 580 -25.75 -0.33 -17.17
N SER A 581 -26.78 0.28 -17.76
CA SER A 581 -26.66 1.17 -18.93
C SER A 581 -27.78 2.21 -18.91
N TRP A 582 -27.60 3.35 -19.59
CA TRP A 582 -28.60 4.42 -19.63
C TRP A 582 -29.94 3.98 -20.24
N SER A 583 -29.96 2.99 -21.15
CA SER A 583 -31.20 2.47 -21.73
C SER A 583 -32.00 1.54 -20.80
N HIS A 584 -31.32 0.88 -19.84
CA HIS A 584 -31.93 -0.06 -18.89
C HIS A 584 -31.60 0.34 -17.44
N TRP A 585 -31.58 1.64 -17.19
CA TRP A 585 -31.07 2.18 -15.93
C TRP A 585 -31.99 1.84 -14.73
N ALA A 586 -33.29 1.60 -14.98
CA ALA A 586 -34.26 1.20 -13.96
C ALA A 586 -33.96 -0.18 -13.34
N ASP A 587 -33.26 -1.05 -14.07
CA ASP A 587 -32.82 -2.36 -13.58
C ASP A 587 -31.48 -2.29 -12.83
N CYS A 588 -30.82 -1.12 -12.84
CA CYS A 588 -29.55 -0.94 -12.16
C CYS A 588 -29.73 -0.94 -10.65
N LYS A 589 -29.06 -1.88 -9.97
CA LYS A 589 -28.97 -1.88 -8.50
C LYS A 589 -27.98 -0.85 -7.96
N THR A 590 -26.97 -0.49 -8.76
CA THR A 590 -25.95 0.51 -8.39
C THR A 590 -25.40 1.21 -9.63
N VAL A 591 -25.10 2.50 -9.49
CA VAL A 591 -24.47 3.35 -10.53
C VAL A 591 -22.94 3.36 -10.42
N GLN A 592 -22.41 2.77 -9.36
CA GLN A 592 -20.98 2.75 -9.05
C GLN A 592 -20.34 1.43 -9.53
N PRO A 593 -19.04 1.39 -9.85
CA PRO A 593 -18.40 0.20 -10.44
C PRO A 593 -18.35 -0.99 -9.46
N ASP A 594 -18.47 -2.22 -9.93
CA ASP A 594 -18.41 -3.38 -9.04
C ASP A 594 -17.08 -3.46 -8.27
N ILE A 595 -17.19 -3.72 -6.97
CA ILE A 595 -16.02 -3.99 -6.13
C ILE A 595 -15.78 -5.48 -6.21
N PHE A 596 -14.78 -5.90 -6.96
CA PHE A 596 -14.34 -7.29 -6.97
C PHE A 596 -13.60 -7.54 -5.65
N PRO A 597 -14.19 -8.28 -4.68
CA PRO A 597 -13.50 -8.62 -3.46
C PRO A 597 -12.56 -9.78 -3.80
N THR A 598 -11.48 -9.49 -4.51
CA THR A 598 -10.41 -10.41 -4.91
C THR A 598 -10.83 -11.54 -5.84
N LEU A 599 -9.83 -12.24 -6.39
CA LEU A 599 -9.98 -13.44 -7.18
C LEU A 599 -10.83 -14.44 -6.38
N GLU A 600 -12.14 -14.52 -6.68
CA GLU A 600 -12.91 -15.68 -6.27
C GLU A 600 -12.21 -16.86 -6.94
N LEU A 601 -11.34 -17.53 -6.18
CA LEU A 601 -11.02 -18.92 -6.41
C LEU A 601 -12.31 -19.67 -6.14
N ASN A 602 -13.25 -19.52 -7.07
CA ASN A 602 -14.27 -20.49 -7.32
C ASN A 602 -13.43 -21.72 -7.65
N VAL A 603 -13.17 -22.55 -6.64
CA VAL A 603 -12.46 -23.81 -6.78
C VAL A 603 -13.41 -24.72 -7.54
N THR A 604 -13.65 -24.36 -8.79
CA THR A 604 -14.26 -25.18 -9.81
C THR A 604 -13.27 -26.31 -10.07
N TRP A 605 -13.79 -27.37 -10.68
CA TRP A 605 -12.99 -28.50 -11.12
C TRP A 605 -11.74 -28.07 -11.93
N GLN A 606 -11.80 -26.92 -12.61
CA GLN A 606 -10.70 -26.31 -13.37
C GLN A 606 -9.51 -25.86 -12.50
N GLY A 607 -9.76 -25.26 -11.32
CA GLY A 607 -8.69 -24.87 -10.39
C GLY A 607 -7.97 -26.08 -9.79
N MET A 608 -8.71 -27.15 -9.52
CA MET A 608 -8.14 -28.43 -9.10
C MET A 608 -7.29 -29.07 -10.20
N MET A 609 -7.70 -28.96 -11.47
CA MET A 609 -6.92 -29.43 -12.62
C MET A 609 -5.61 -28.65 -12.80
N VAL A 610 -5.58 -27.33 -12.53
CA VAL A 610 -4.33 -26.55 -12.55
C VAL A 610 -3.38 -26.99 -11.44
N VAL A 611 -3.86 -27.21 -10.22
CA VAL A 611 -3.03 -27.72 -9.12
C VAL A 611 -2.51 -29.13 -9.43
N VAL A 612 -3.38 -30.00 -9.96
CA VAL A 612 -3.00 -31.35 -10.42
C VAL A 612 -1.97 -31.26 -11.55
N PHE A 613 -2.12 -30.34 -12.50
CA PHE A 613 -1.16 -30.09 -13.58
C PHE A 613 0.18 -29.58 -13.03
N VAL A 614 0.19 -28.63 -12.11
CA VAL A 614 1.40 -28.12 -11.43
C VAL A 614 2.10 -29.20 -10.60
N ILE A 615 1.37 -30.21 -10.10
CA ILE A 615 1.95 -31.38 -9.42
C ILE A 615 2.44 -32.44 -10.43
N LEU A 616 1.72 -32.64 -11.54
CA LEU A 616 2.05 -33.60 -12.59
C LEU A 616 3.25 -33.18 -13.45
N VAL A 617 3.42 -31.89 -13.73
CA VAL A 617 4.55 -31.39 -14.54
C VAL A 617 5.91 -31.72 -13.89
N PRO A 618 6.16 -31.46 -12.58
CA PRO A 618 7.38 -31.90 -11.89
C PRO A 618 7.55 -33.43 -11.86
N LEU A 619 6.45 -34.18 -11.78
CA LEU A 619 6.44 -35.65 -11.84
C LEU A 619 6.91 -36.17 -13.21
N LEU A 620 6.54 -35.47 -14.30
CA LEU A 620 6.96 -35.79 -15.66
C LEU A 620 8.38 -35.32 -15.98
N VAL A 621 8.80 -34.15 -15.47
CA VAL A 621 10.09 -33.53 -15.78
C VAL A 621 11.27 -34.18 -15.04
N SER A 622 11.04 -34.78 -13.86
CA SER A 622 12.14 -35.38 -13.07
C SER A 622 11.81 -36.76 -12.54
N TRP A 623 12.45 -37.78 -13.14
CA TRP A 623 12.38 -39.17 -12.68
C TRP A 623 12.79 -39.35 -11.21
N ARG A 624 13.65 -38.45 -10.69
CA ARG A 624 14.05 -38.44 -9.27
C ARG A 624 12.93 -37.99 -8.34
N VAL A 625 12.12 -37.01 -8.75
CA VAL A 625 10.94 -36.52 -8.01
C VAL A 625 9.84 -37.59 -8.03
N CYS A 626 9.62 -38.20 -9.19
CA CYS A 626 8.67 -39.31 -9.34
C CYS A 626 9.05 -40.51 -8.45
N ARG A 627 10.32 -40.92 -8.43
CA ARG A 627 10.82 -42.02 -7.58
C ARG A 627 10.71 -41.72 -6.07
N LEU A 628 10.95 -40.48 -5.66
CA LEU A 628 10.78 -40.03 -4.27
C LEU A 628 9.31 -40.11 -3.83
N ILE A 629 8.39 -39.62 -4.65
CA ILE A 629 6.96 -39.63 -4.37
C ILE A 629 6.43 -41.07 -4.34
N PHE A 630 6.80 -41.90 -5.32
CA PHE A 630 6.40 -43.32 -5.38
C PHE A 630 6.95 -44.14 -4.19
N SER A 631 8.19 -43.85 -3.75
CA SER A 631 8.78 -44.47 -2.56
C SER A 631 8.11 -44.01 -1.25
N CYS A 632 7.49 -42.83 -1.21
CA CYS A 632 6.63 -42.42 -0.11
C CYS A 632 5.25 -43.09 -0.18
N LEU A 633 4.65 -43.20 -1.37
CA LEU A 633 3.36 -43.86 -1.61
C LEU A 633 3.40 -45.38 -1.34
N SER A 634 4.54 -46.05 -1.52
CA SER A 634 4.66 -47.50 -1.32
C SER A 634 4.57 -47.95 0.14
N ASN A 635 4.52 -47.01 1.10
CA ASN A 635 4.40 -47.29 2.52
C ASN A 635 3.04 -46.84 3.06
N SER A 636 2.25 -47.80 3.54
CA SER A 636 0.86 -47.61 4.02
C SER A 636 0.69 -46.45 5.02
N TYR A 637 1.68 -46.23 5.89
CA TYR A 637 1.67 -45.15 6.88
C TYR A 637 1.83 -43.73 6.28
N TYR A 638 2.59 -43.57 5.20
CA TYR A 638 2.72 -42.27 4.52
C TYR A 638 1.52 -41.98 3.61
N LEU A 639 0.87 -43.03 3.07
CA LEU A 639 -0.38 -42.92 2.31
C LEU A 639 -1.52 -42.38 3.19
N GLY A 640 -1.69 -42.94 4.40
CA GLY A 640 -2.65 -42.43 5.38
C GLY A 640 -2.36 -40.99 5.80
N GLY A 641 -1.09 -40.64 6.00
CA GLY A 641 -0.65 -39.27 6.30
C GLY A 641 -0.97 -38.27 5.17
N LEU A 642 -0.76 -38.65 3.91
CA LEU A 642 -1.12 -37.85 2.74
C LEU A 642 -2.64 -37.62 2.64
N GLY A 643 -3.44 -38.65 2.92
CA GLY A 643 -4.91 -38.53 2.96
C GLY A 643 -5.39 -37.52 4.01
N VAL A 644 -4.84 -37.58 5.23
CA VAL A 644 -5.15 -36.63 6.30
C VAL A 644 -4.73 -35.20 5.92
N MET A 645 -3.55 -35.03 5.32
CA MET A 645 -3.08 -33.72 4.85
C MET A 645 -3.95 -33.14 3.73
N ALA A 646 -4.41 -33.97 2.80
CA ALA A 646 -5.32 -33.54 1.73
C ALA A 646 -6.69 -33.11 2.26
N ILE A 647 -7.25 -33.86 3.22
CA ILE A 647 -8.49 -33.51 3.92
C ILE A 647 -8.32 -32.18 4.66
N LEU A 648 -7.22 -32.02 5.41
CA LEU A 648 -6.91 -30.78 6.12
C LEU A 648 -6.77 -29.60 5.15
N ALA A 649 -6.05 -29.78 4.04
CA ALA A 649 -5.89 -28.75 3.01
C ALA A 649 -7.23 -28.33 2.40
N TYR A 650 -8.12 -29.28 2.12
CA TYR A 650 -9.48 -28.99 1.64
C TYR A 650 -10.29 -28.18 2.66
N PHE A 651 -10.28 -28.54 3.94
CA PHE A 651 -10.98 -27.78 4.99
C PHE A 651 -10.39 -26.38 5.18
N LEU A 652 -9.07 -26.22 5.12
CA LEU A 652 -8.41 -24.92 5.19
C LEU A 652 -8.75 -24.05 3.98
N ALA A 653 -8.72 -24.61 2.77
CA ALA A 653 -9.09 -23.92 1.54
C ALA A 653 -10.57 -23.47 1.55
N ARG A 654 -11.48 -24.35 1.99
CA ARG A 654 -12.90 -24.01 2.16
C ARG A 654 -13.11 -22.91 3.20
N SER A 655 -12.42 -23.00 4.33
CA SER A 655 -12.50 -21.99 5.39
C SER A 655 -11.97 -20.63 4.94
N TRP A 656 -10.90 -20.63 4.14
CA TRP A 656 -10.32 -19.44 3.53
C TRP A 656 -11.26 -18.81 2.50
N ASN A 657 -11.88 -19.61 1.63
CA ASN A 657 -12.89 -19.15 0.68
C ASN A 657 -14.10 -18.51 1.38
N ASN A 658 -14.55 -19.11 2.50
CA ASN A 658 -15.61 -18.55 3.34
C ASN A 658 -15.19 -17.27 4.08
N TYR A 659 -13.90 -17.02 4.26
CA TYR A 659 -13.39 -15.78 4.85
C TYR A 659 -13.35 -14.66 3.82
N ILE A 660 -12.79 -14.91 2.64
CA ILE A 660 -12.61 -13.89 1.58
C ILE A 660 -13.95 -13.31 1.11
N THR A 661 -15.00 -14.11 1.13
CA THR A 661 -16.35 -13.67 0.74
C THR A 661 -17.05 -12.77 1.78
N ARG A 662 -16.45 -12.54 2.95
CA ARG A 662 -17.00 -11.66 4.00
C ARG A 662 -16.65 -10.20 3.75
N THR A 663 -17.54 -9.30 4.19
CA THR A 663 -17.34 -7.84 4.08
C THR A 663 -16.18 -7.31 4.92
N ASN A 664 -15.80 -8.02 5.99
CA ASN A 664 -14.64 -7.68 6.83
C ASN A 664 -13.35 -8.41 6.42
N ALA A 665 -13.32 -9.03 5.23
CA ALA A 665 -12.13 -9.66 4.71
C ALA A 665 -11.08 -8.62 4.30
N GLU A 666 -9.83 -9.02 4.42
CA GLU A 666 -8.68 -8.26 3.95
C GLU A 666 -8.54 -8.41 2.44
N PRO A 667 -8.36 -7.30 1.68
CA PRO A 667 -8.17 -7.36 0.24
C PRO A 667 -6.86 -8.09 -0.10
N PHE A 668 -6.76 -8.65 -1.30
CA PHE A 668 -5.59 -9.39 -1.79
C PHE A 668 -4.90 -8.58 -2.89
N TYR A 669 -3.78 -7.95 -2.53
CA TYR A 669 -2.91 -7.22 -3.46
C TYR A 669 -1.46 -7.52 -3.11
N TRP A 670 -0.59 -7.65 -4.10
CA TRP A 670 0.81 -8.06 -3.87
C TRP A 670 1.73 -6.93 -3.42
N LEU A 671 1.63 -5.76 -4.05
CA LEU A 671 2.61 -4.66 -3.93
C LEU A 671 1.99 -3.29 -3.68
N GLU A 672 0.68 -3.22 -3.41
CA GLU A 672 0.00 -1.95 -3.16
C GLU A 672 0.23 -1.41 -1.73
N GLY A 673 0.80 -2.18 -0.81
CA GLY A 673 0.98 -1.73 0.58
C GLY A 673 -0.29 -1.82 1.44
N VAL A 674 -1.31 -2.55 0.99
CA VAL A 674 -2.68 -2.55 1.58
C VAL A 674 -3.11 -3.95 2.05
N SER A 675 -2.26 -4.96 1.90
CA SER A 675 -2.63 -6.36 2.14
C SER A 675 -1.57 -7.12 2.93
N ALA A 676 -1.98 -7.77 4.03
CA ALA A 676 -1.11 -8.69 4.76
C ALA A 676 -0.93 -10.06 4.10
N TRP A 677 -1.71 -10.40 3.06
CA TRP A 677 -1.71 -11.74 2.46
C TRP A 677 -0.37 -12.14 1.83
N PRO A 678 0.36 -11.29 1.09
CA PRO A 678 1.69 -11.62 0.60
C PRO A 678 2.65 -11.98 1.73
N SER A 679 2.60 -11.25 2.86
CA SER A 679 3.38 -11.60 4.06
C SER A 679 2.97 -12.96 4.64
N GLN A 680 1.68 -13.33 4.61
CA GLN A 680 1.26 -14.68 5.03
C GLN A 680 1.75 -15.76 4.06
N LEU A 681 1.72 -15.52 2.74
CA LEU A 681 2.21 -16.45 1.73
C LEU A 681 3.72 -16.70 1.86
N LEU A 682 4.51 -15.66 2.15
CA LEU A 682 5.93 -15.79 2.46
C LEU A 682 6.16 -16.67 3.70
N ARG A 683 5.34 -16.51 4.75
CA ARG A 683 5.42 -17.32 5.97
C ARG A 683 4.99 -18.78 5.74
N ILE A 684 3.96 -19.02 4.93
CA ILE A 684 3.55 -20.37 4.54
C ILE A 684 4.68 -21.03 3.73
N SER A 685 5.26 -20.32 2.76
CA SER A 685 6.41 -20.80 1.98
C SER A 685 7.60 -21.14 2.87
N LEU A 686 7.87 -20.30 3.87
CA LEU A 686 8.89 -20.56 4.88
C LEU A 686 8.62 -21.84 5.68
N ILE A 687 7.38 -22.08 6.12
CA ILE A 687 7.03 -23.29 6.88
C ILE A 687 7.32 -24.53 6.02
N LEU A 688 6.95 -24.48 4.73
CA LEU A 688 7.23 -25.54 3.77
C LEU A 688 8.73 -25.74 3.55
N PHE A 689 9.49 -24.65 3.36
CA PHE A 689 10.94 -24.72 3.25
C PHE A 689 11.58 -25.31 4.51
N ALA A 690 11.15 -24.89 5.70
CA ALA A 690 11.70 -25.39 6.95
C ALA A 690 11.46 -26.89 7.12
N ALA A 691 10.25 -27.36 6.82
CA ALA A 691 9.93 -28.79 6.82
C ALA A 691 10.75 -29.56 5.76
N GLY A 692 10.85 -29.01 4.55
CA GLY A 692 11.63 -29.58 3.45
C GLY A 692 13.12 -29.72 3.78
N PHE A 693 13.75 -28.66 4.28
CA PHE A 693 15.15 -28.67 4.72
C PHE A 693 15.40 -29.62 5.89
N PHE A 694 14.48 -29.67 6.86
CA PHE A 694 14.58 -30.60 7.97
C PHE A 694 14.53 -32.06 7.50
N LEU A 695 13.56 -32.41 6.63
CA LEU A 695 13.42 -33.76 6.08
C LEU A 695 14.64 -34.13 5.23
N TRP A 696 15.04 -33.24 4.32
CA TRP A 696 16.20 -33.43 3.46
C TRP A 696 17.49 -33.61 4.27
N GLY A 697 17.73 -32.76 5.26
CA GLY A 697 18.89 -32.84 6.15
C GLY A 697 18.90 -34.13 6.96
N ARG A 698 17.75 -34.52 7.54
CA ARG A 698 17.61 -35.78 8.29
C ARG A 698 17.90 -37.01 7.43
N LEU A 699 17.39 -37.04 6.19
CA LEU A 699 17.68 -38.12 5.25
C LEU A 699 19.16 -38.18 4.88
N LYS A 700 19.79 -37.02 4.66
CA LYS A 700 21.21 -36.93 4.31
C LYS A 700 22.11 -37.40 5.46
N ILE A 701 21.81 -37.03 6.70
CA ILE A 701 22.52 -37.51 7.91
C ILE A 701 22.36 -39.02 8.06
N ARG A 702 21.13 -39.54 7.89
CA ARG A 702 20.89 -40.99 7.96
C ARG A 702 21.64 -41.76 6.88
N LYS A 703 21.65 -41.24 5.64
CA LYS A 703 22.41 -41.85 4.53
C LYS A 703 23.91 -41.86 4.85
N MET A 704 24.45 -40.74 5.32
CA MET A 704 25.84 -40.65 5.76
C MET A 704 26.13 -41.68 6.87
N GLN A 705 25.30 -41.78 7.90
CA GLN A 705 25.48 -42.75 8.99
C GLN A 705 25.43 -44.20 8.51
N LYS A 706 24.50 -44.54 7.60
CA LYS A 706 24.44 -45.87 6.98
C LYS A 706 25.69 -46.19 6.17
N ASN A 707 26.17 -45.24 5.37
CA ASN A 707 27.39 -45.40 4.56
C ASN A 707 28.67 -45.55 5.40
N LEU A 708 28.63 -45.11 6.67
CA LEU A 708 29.74 -45.23 7.61
C LEU A 708 29.64 -46.49 8.49
N ALA A 709 28.47 -47.15 8.55
CA ALA A 709 28.21 -48.28 9.43
C ALA A 709 28.72 -49.62 8.87
N ALA A 710 29.11 -50.53 9.76
CA ALA A 710 29.64 -51.86 9.40
C ALA A 710 28.60 -52.93 9.06
N GLN A 711 27.32 -52.79 9.48
CA GLN A 711 26.32 -53.85 9.39
C GLN A 711 24.94 -53.32 8.96
N ILE A 712 24.37 -53.90 7.91
CA ILE A 712 22.94 -53.91 7.58
C ILE A 712 22.50 -55.40 7.68
N PRO A 713 21.28 -55.70 8.20
CA PRO A 713 20.77 -57.07 8.34
C PRO A 713 20.85 -57.90 7.04
N GLU A 714 20.99 -59.23 7.20
CA GLU A 714 21.20 -60.25 6.15
C GLU A 714 20.20 -60.20 4.97
N ASP A 715 19.03 -59.57 5.13
CA ASP A 715 17.95 -59.60 4.14
C ASP A 715 18.15 -58.71 2.89
N LEU A 716 19.24 -57.92 2.81
CA LEU A 716 19.51 -56.96 1.72
C LEU A 716 20.78 -57.30 0.91
N GLN A 717 21.18 -58.56 0.88
CA GLN A 717 22.48 -59.00 0.37
C GLN A 717 22.62 -59.08 -1.17
N HIS A 718 21.55 -58.84 -1.95
CA HIS A 718 21.56 -59.18 -3.38
C HIS A 718 21.42 -58.04 -4.40
N GLN A 719 21.54 -56.76 -4.02
CA GLN A 719 21.49 -55.71 -5.04
C GLN A 719 22.29 -54.46 -4.66
N GLU A 720 23.46 -54.32 -5.29
CA GLU A 720 24.41 -53.17 -5.33
C GLU A 720 25.75 -53.41 -4.60
N GLU A 721 26.57 -54.24 -5.22
CA GLU A 721 27.87 -54.71 -4.75
C GLU A 721 29.05 -53.76 -5.01
N SER A 722 28.85 -52.44 -5.22
CA SER A 722 29.92 -51.62 -5.81
C SER A 722 30.41 -50.37 -5.09
N LEU A 723 29.95 -49.92 -3.89
CA LEU A 723 30.52 -48.65 -3.38
C LEU A 723 30.79 -48.38 -1.88
N GLN A 724 30.10 -48.86 -0.83
CA GLN A 724 30.22 -48.16 0.48
C GLN A 724 30.20 -49.03 1.75
N GLN A 725 31.38 -49.53 2.14
CA GLN A 725 31.69 -49.95 3.53
C GLN A 725 33.08 -49.43 3.94
N ILE A 726 33.23 -48.11 4.13
CA ILE A 726 34.58 -47.49 4.12
C ILE A 726 35.25 -47.49 5.51
N PHE A 727 34.53 -47.14 6.57
CA PHE A 727 35.09 -46.99 7.93
C PHE A 727 34.65 -48.09 8.93
N ALA A 728 33.61 -48.87 8.59
CA ALA A 728 33.04 -49.92 9.43
C ALA A 728 32.81 -49.48 10.91
N LEU A 729 32.18 -48.33 11.11
CA LEU A 729 31.85 -47.80 12.44
C LEU A 729 30.61 -48.50 13.03
N PRO A 730 30.48 -48.55 14.38
CA PRO A 730 29.35 -49.19 15.03
C PRO A 730 28.04 -48.42 14.80
N TYR A 731 26.93 -49.14 14.61
CA TYR A 731 25.59 -48.56 14.40
C TYR A 731 24.78 -48.39 15.70
N LYS A 732 25.12 -49.13 16.76
CA LYS A 732 24.38 -49.09 18.03
C LYS A 732 24.79 -47.86 18.88
N PRO A 733 23.84 -47.05 19.37
CA PRO A 733 24.13 -45.87 20.20
C PRO A 733 24.61 -46.27 21.60
N ASP A 734 25.42 -45.40 22.21
CA ASP A 734 25.85 -45.53 23.62
C ASP A 734 24.73 -45.13 24.60
N GLN A 735 24.83 -45.56 25.87
CA GLN A 735 23.89 -45.19 26.93
C GLN A 735 24.44 -44.02 27.76
N LEU A 736 23.92 -42.80 27.54
CA LEU A 736 24.32 -41.60 28.30
C LEU A 736 23.45 -41.39 29.56
N GLY A 737 24.01 -40.73 30.58
CA GLY A 737 23.34 -40.37 31.83
C GLY A 737 22.18 -39.40 31.65
N HIS A 738 21.23 -39.37 32.61
CA HIS A 738 19.96 -38.60 32.52
C HIS A 738 20.15 -37.12 32.13
N CYS A 739 21.10 -36.42 32.76
CA CYS A 739 21.35 -35.00 32.51
C CYS A 739 22.29 -34.74 31.32
N ASP A 740 23.13 -35.71 30.95
CA ASP A 740 24.16 -35.51 29.92
C ASP A 740 23.54 -35.26 28.55
N VAL A 741 22.40 -35.89 28.27
CA VAL A 741 21.70 -35.80 26.98
C VAL A 741 21.14 -34.41 26.69
N LEU A 742 20.89 -33.60 27.74
CA LEU A 742 20.29 -32.26 27.61
C LEU A 742 21.29 -31.19 27.17
N PHE A 743 22.59 -31.39 27.37
CA PHE A 743 23.59 -30.37 27.10
C PHE A 743 24.78 -30.92 26.31
N ILE A 744 24.97 -30.34 25.11
CA ILE A 744 26.26 -30.16 24.41
C ILE A 744 27.43 -31.00 24.90
N GLY A 745 28.16 -30.55 25.88
CA GLY A 745 28.01 -29.60 26.97
C GLY A 745 28.73 -30.40 28.05
N SER A 746 27.99 -31.40 28.50
CA SER A 746 28.38 -32.56 29.29
C SER A 746 29.30 -33.57 28.59
N TRP A 747 29.48 -33.52 27.25
CA TRP A 747 30.39 -34.45 26.58
C TRP A 747 31.83 -34.16 27.01
N GLU A 748 32.28 -34.87 28.05
CA GLU A 748 33.64 -34.84 28.60
C GLU A 748 34.63 -35.59 27.70
N GLU A 749 35.88 -35.11 27.70
CA GLU A 749 36.98 -35.82 27.08
C GLU A 749 37.13 -37.20 27.74
N PRO A 750 37.37 -38.28 26.98
CA PRO A 750 37.68 -39.57 27.59
C PRO A 750 38.87 -39.42 28.56
N LYS A 751 38.64 -39.71 29.85
CA LYS A 751 39.66 -39.73 30.90
C LYS A 751 40.67 -40.85 30.61
N LEU A 752 41.63 -40.53 29.76
CA LEU A 752 42.72 -41.41 29.38
C LEU A 752 43.89 -41.13 30.34
N THR A 753 44.04 -41.99 31.34
CA THR A 753 44.96 -41.87 32.49
C THR A 753 46.45 -41.95 32.14
N ASN A 754 46.82 -42.29 30.89
CA ASN A 754 48.20 -42.40 30.44
C ASN A 754 48.54 -41.42 29.30
N SER A 755 49.76 -40.89 29.31
CA SER A 755 50.31 -39.96 28.30
C SER A 755 50.44 -40.57 26.89
N HIS A 756 50.45 -41.91 26.78
CA HIS A 756 50.51 -42.68 25.52
C HIS A 756 49.18 -43.24 25.05
N ALA A 757 48.07 -42.85 25.68
CA ALA A 757 46.80 -43.52 25.43
C ALA A 757 46.15 -43.07 24.11
N VAL A 758 45.74 -44.06 23.32
CA VAL A 758 45.24 -43.91 21.95
C VAL A 758 43.71 -43.78 21.95
N VAL A 759 43.16 -42.99 21.03
CA VAL A 759 41.72 -42.77 20.90
C VAL A 759 41.13 -43.77 19.90
N HIS A 760 40.07 -44.47 20.30
CA HIS A 760 39.33 -45.35 19.39
C HIS A 760 38.14 -44.61 18.76
N PRO A 761 38.14 -44.34 17.44
CA PRO A 761 37.05 -43.62 16.76
C PRO A 761 35.68 -44.30 16.91
N ALA A 762 35.65 -45.63 17.02
CA ALA A 762 34.44 -46.39 17.24
C ALA A 762 33.72 -46.03 18.55
N VAL A 763 34.46 -45.76 19.63
CA VAL A 763 33.88 -45.38 20.94
C VAL A 763 33.31 -43.97 20.88
N LEU A 764 34.04 -43.02 20.27
CA LEU A 764 33.56 -41.66 20.05
C LEU A 764 32.31 -41.62 19.15
N TRP A 765 32.27 -42.46 18.12
CA TRP A 765 31.12 -42.59 17.24
C TRP A 765 29.87 -43.15 17.95
N LYS A 766 30.02 -44.15 18.83
CA LYS A 766 28.90 -44.64 19.66
C LYS A 766 28.32 -43.54 20.55
N LYS A 767 29.18 -42.73 21.17
CA LYS A 767 28.76 -41.56 21.97
C LYS A 767 28.04 -40.52 21.14
N TYR A 768 28.57 -40.18 19.97
CA TYR A 768 27.91 -39.29 19.00
C TYR A 768 26.51 -39.79 18.62
N LEU A 769 26.36 -41.09 18.33
CA LEU A 769 25.05 -41.71 18.06
C LEU A 769 24.13 -41.70 19.29
N GLY A 770 24.67 -41.83 20.50
CA GLY A 770 23.94 -41.66 21.76
C GLY A 770 23.28 -40.29 21.86
N TYR A 771 24.04 -39.22 21.63
CA TYR A 771 23.51 -37.84 21.63
C TYR A 771 22.46 -37.57 20.54
N CYS A 772 22.51 -38.32 19.43
CA CYS A 772 21.56 -38.20 18.32
C CYS A 772 20.25 -38.96 18.56
N TYR A 773 20.31 -40.19 19.09
CA TYR A 773 19.20 -41.15 19.01
C TYR A 773 18.71 -41.73 20.33
N GLN A 774 19.43 -41.53 21.44
CA GLN A 774 19.00 -42.09 22.72
C GLN A 774 17.62 -41.54 23.10
N LYS A 775 16.69 -42.44 23.43
CA LYS A 775 15.34 -42.06 23.87
C LYS A 775 15.30 -41.81 25.37
N LYS A 776 14.64 -40.73 25.80
CA LYS A 776 14.30 -40.41 27.20
C LYS A 776 12.90 -39.81 27.25
N LEU A 777 12.08 -40.22 28.22
CA LEU A 777 10.66 -39.84 28.31
C LEU A 777 9.92 -40.03 26.96
N ALA A 778 10.08 -41.19 26.32
CA ALA A 778 9.51 -41.49 24.99
C ALA A 778 9.98 -40.62 23.80
N PHE A 779 10.72 -39.53 24.01
CA PHE A 779 11.27 -38.66 22.95
C PHE A 779 12.77 -38.89 22.72
N SER A 780 13.30 -38.51 21.56
CA SER A 780 14.76 -38.51 21.33
C SER A 780 15.43 -37.40 22.14
N GLY A 781 16.59 -37.66 22.73
CA GLY A 781 17.38 -36.69 23.48
C GLY A 781 17.70 -35.40 22.72
N ALA A 782 18.02 -35.52 21.43
CA ALA A 782 18.22 -34.36 20.56
C ALA A 782 16.97 -33.47 20.45
N PHE A 783 15.78 -34.07 20.33
CA PHE A 783 14.52 -33.34 20.30
C PHE A 783 14.27 -32.57 21.60
N LEU A 784 14.49 -33.20 22.76
CA LEU A 784 14.30 -32.54 24.06
C LEU A 784 15.23 -31.34 24.22
N ARG A 785 16.50 -31.50 23.83
CA ARG A 785 17.50 -30.42 23.85
C ARG A 785 17.13 -29.27 22.92
N ILE A 786 16.78 -29.56 21.68
CA ILE A 786 16.37 -28.55 20.68
C ILE A 786 15.14 -27.78 21.15
N THR A 787 14.13 -28.48 21.66
CA THR A 787 12.92 -27.86 22.19
C THR A 787 13.21 -26.98 23.39
N LEU A 788 14.06 -27.43 24.33
CA LEU A 788 14.46 -26.63 25.48
C LEU A 788 15.16 -25.33 25.06
N HIS A 789 16.18 -25.41 24.20
CA HIS A 789 16.91 -24.22 23.72
C HIS A 789 15.99 -23.29 22.90
N GLY A 790 15.08 -23.86 22.10
CA GLY A 790 14.10 -23.11 21.34
C GLY A 790 13.10 -22.37 22.22
N LEU A 791 12.60 -23.00 23.29
CA LEU A 791 11.70 -22.36 24.26
C LEU A 791 12.40 -21.21 25.00
N VAL A 792 13.67 -21.40 25.40
CA VAL A 792 14.47 -20.32 26.01
C VAL A 792 14.64 -19.16 25.03
N PHE A 793 14.96 -19.42 23.76
CA PHE A 793 15.10 -18.38 22.74
C PHE A 793 13.78 -17.62 22.52
N ILE A 794 12.66 -18.33 22.41
CA ILE A 794 11.33 -17.72 22.27
C ILE A 794 10.99 -16.90 23.52
N GLY A 795 11.26 -17.40 24.72
CA GLY A 795 11.04 -16.67 25.97
C GLY A 795 11.84 -15.37 26.07
N LEU A 796 13.13 -15.40 25.69
CA LEU A 796 13.97 -14.20 25.60
C LEU A 796 13.45 -13.23 24.53
N GLY A 797 13.02 -13.72 23.38
CA GLY A 797 12.41 -12.90 22.33
C GLY A 797 11.13 -12.22 22.82
N ILE A 798 10.23 -12.94 23.49
CA ILE A 798 9.02 -12.37 24.09
C ILE A 798 9.39 -11.32 25.15
N SER A 799 10.40 -11.58 25.99
CA SER A 799 10.87 -10.61 26.99
C SER A 799 11.41 -9.33 26.35
N LEU A 800 12.15 -9.44 25.24
CA LEU A 800 12.60 -8.29 24.47
C LEU A 800 11.43 -7.51 23.88
N MET A 801 10.41 -8.20 23.35
CA MET A 801 9.22 -7.56 22.79
C MET A 801 8.32 -6.92 23.85
N LEU A 802 8.26 -7.48 25.06
CA LEU A 802 7.60 -6.83 26.20
C LEU A 802 8.28 -5.51 26.57
N TRP A 803 9.59 -5.40 26.36
CA TRP A 803 10.35 -4.17 26.61
C TRP A 803 10.30 -3.18 25.44
N SER A 804 10.42 -3.66 24.19
CA SER A 804 10.40 -2.80 22.99
C SER A 804 9.00 -2.42 22.51
N GLY A 805 7.95 -3.07 23.03
CA GLY A 805 6.61 -3.05 22.47
C GLY A 805 6.40 -4.14 21.42
N PHE A 806 5.17 -4.69 21.38
CA PHE A 806 4.78 -5.62 20.33
C PHE A 806 4.51 -4.87 19.02
N PRO A 807 4.87 -5.48 17.88
CA PRO A 807 4.63 -4.88 16.58
C PRO A 807 3.13 -4.72 16.30
N ALA A 808 2.76 -3.57 15.74
CA ALA A 808 1.46 -3.33 15.16
C ALA A 808 1.19 -4.33 14.01
N SER A 809 -0.08 -4.70 13.87
CA SER A 809 -0.54 -5.61 12.82
C SER A 809 -1.61 -4.88 12.02
N PRO A 810 -1.35 -4.48 10.76
CA PRO A 810 -2.26 -3.71 9.91
C PRO A 810 -3.46 -4.51 9.38
N ILE A 811 -3.78 -5.66 9.99
CA ILE A 811 -4.77 -6.61 9.47
C ILE A 811 -6.19 -6.15 9.74
N ARG A 812 -7.01 -6.25 8.69
CA ARG A 812 -8.45 -6.01 8.70
C ARG A 812 -9.23 -7.21 9.30
N GLY A 813 -10.00 -6.94 10.34
CA GLY A 813 -10.95 -7.88 10.94
C GLY A 813 -10.32 -8.93 11.87
N CYS A 814 -11.14 -9.47 12.78
CA CYS A 814 -10.68 -10.43 13.79
C CYS A 814 -10.33 -11.81 13.21
N THR A 815 -11.06 -12.27 12.19
CA THR A 815 -10.80 -13.59 11.57
C THR A 815 -9.45 -13.62 10.85
N GLY A 816 -9.11 -12.56 10.11
CA GLY A 816 -7.80 -12.42 9.49
C GLY A 816 -6.69 -12.39 10.54
N LEU A 817 -6.92 -11.71 11.67
CA LEU A 817 -5.96 -11.65 12.78
C LEU A 817 -5.67 -13.04 13.38
N TYR A 818 -6.67 -13.92 13.51
CA TYR A 818 -6.45 -15.28 14.00
C TYR A 818 -5.60 -16.10 13.04
N TRP A 819 -5.87 -16.02 11.73
CA TRP A 819 -5.04 -16.64 10.70
C TRP A 819 -3.59 -16.15 10.77
N HIS A 820 -3.40 -14.84 10.85
CA HIS A 820 -2.09 -14.25 11.00
C HIS A 820 -1.34 -14.75 12.22
N LYS A 821 -1.98 -14.75 13.40
CA LYS A 821 -1.35 -15.24 14.63
C LYS A 821 -0.95 -16.71 14.51
N GLY A 822 -1.82 -17.55 13.94
CA GLY A 822 -1.53 -18.97 13.71
C GLY A 822 -0.36 -19.20 12.75
N ILE A 823 -0.39 -18.55 11.58
CA ILE A 823 0.67 -18.66 10.57
C ILE A 823 2.00 -18.10 11.10
N LEU A 824 1.97 -16.95 11.79
CA LEU A 824 3.16 -16.35 12.40
C LEU A 824 3.76 -17.27 13.45
N ALA A 825 2.96 -17.82 14.36
CA ALA A 825 3.44 -18.72 15.40
C ALA A 825 4.08 -19.99 14.78
N ALA A 826 3.42 -20.59 13.78
CA ALA A 826 3.96 -21.74 13.07
C ALA A 826 5.28 -21.42 12.35
N ALA A 827 5.39 -20.27 11.67
CA ALA A 827 6.61 -19.85 10.98
C ALA A 827 7.77 -19.57 11.95
N VAL A 828 7.50 -18.92 13.08
CA VAL A 828 8.51 -18.66 14.12
C VAL A 828 9.00 -19.97 14.72
N ILE A 829 8.08 -20.86 15.14
CA ILE A 829 8.44 -22.16 15.71
C ILE A 829 9.24 -22.99 14.71
N ALA A 830 8.79 -23.09 13.46
CA ALA A 830 9.49 -23.84 12.42
C ALA A 830 10.92 -23.33 12.19
N THR A 831 11.10 -22.01 12.12
CA THR A 831 12.42 -21.39 11.91
C THR A 831 13.34 -21.59 13.11
N VAL A 832 12.83 -21.37 14.34
CA VAL A 832 13.61 -21.57 15.56
C VAL A 832 14.02 -23.03 15.70
N MET A 833 13.08 -23.97 15.51
CA MET A 833 13.36 -25.41 15.62
C MET A 833 14.38 -25.87 14.57
N LEU A 834 14.25 -25.42 13.32
CA LEU A 834 15.23 -25.72 12.26
C LEU A 834 16.60 -25.17 12.61
N THR A 835 16.69 -23.90 13.04
CA THR A 835 17.95 -23.25 13.39
C THR A 835 18.64 -23.96 14.55
N MET A 836 17.88 -24.25 15.61
CA MET A 836 18.38 -24.99 16.77
C MET A 836 18.85 -26.38 16.35
N TRP A 837 18.12 -27.09 15.51
CA TRP A 837 18.52 -28.40 15.01
C TRP A 837 19.82 -28.35 14.20
N VAL A 838 19.98 -27.39 13.29
CA VAL A 838 21.21 -27.26 12.48
C VAL A 838 22.42 -26.93 13.36
N VAL A 839 22.31 -25.96 14.25
CA VAL A 839 23.41 -25.55 15.15
C VAL A 839 23.77 -26.69 16.12
N ASP A 840 22.78 -27.43 16.61
CA ASP A 840 22.98 -28.58 17.48
C ASP A 840 23.81 -29.68 16.80
N ASN A 841 23.47 -30.05 15.56
CA ASN A 841 24.23 -31.01 14.78
C ASN A 841 25.64 -30.51 14.44
N ALA A 842 25.81 -29.21 14.16
CA ALA A 842 27.12 -28.62 13.92
C ALA A 842 28.01 -28.65 15.17
N ARG A 843 27.46 -28.35 16.36
CA ARG A 843 28.16 -28.45 17.65
C ARG A 843 28.54 -29.89 17.99
N LEU A 844 27.65 -30.86 17.76
CA LEU A 844 27.97 -32.29 17.94
C LEU A 844 29.12 -32.73 17.03
N CYS A 845 29.10 -32.28 15.76
CA CYS A 845 30.18 -32.56 14.82
C CYS A 845 31.50 -31.92 15.28
N GLU A 846 31.50 -30.66 15.69
CA GLU A 846 32.70 -29.98 16.21
C GLU A 846 33.31 -30.72 17.40
N ARG A 847 32.49 -31.17 18.35
CA ARG A 847 32.98 -31.94 19.50
C ARG A 847 33.56 -33.28 19.12
N LEU A 848 32.92 -34.00 18.19
CA LEU A 848 33.45 -35.24 17.65
C LEU A 848 34.82 -35.00 17.01
N ILE A 849 34.96 -33.96 16.20
CA ILE A 849 36.21 -33.58 15.53
C ILE A 849 37.29 -33.21 16.55
N LYS A 850 36.93 -32.42 17.58
CA LYS A 850 37.84 -31.96 18.63
C LYS A 850 38.44 -33.13 19.41
N TYR A 851 37.62 -34.11 19.80
CA TYR A 851 38.07 -35.28 20.55
C TYR A 851 38.76 -36.33 19.67
N LEU A 852 38.33 -36.49 18.41
CA LEU A 852 39.05 -37.33 17.45
C LEU A 852 40.48 -36.82 17.24
N SER A 853 40.64 -35.49 17.13
CA SER A 853 41.94 -34.87 16.90
C SER A 853 42.77 -34.69 18.18
N ALA A 854 42.26 -35.04 19.37
CA ALA A 854 42.92 -34.71 20.64
C ALA A 854 44.22 -35.49 20.88
N LYS A 855 44.23 -36.77 20.52
CA LYS A 855 45.33 -37.73 20.70
C LYS A 855 45.41 -38.62 19.46
N PRO A 856 46.51 -39.38 19.26
CA PRO A 856 46.61 -40.33 18.15
C PRO A 856 45.41 -41.28 18.12
N SER A 857 44.89 -41.56 16.94
CA SER A 857 43.73 -42.45 16.72
C SER A 857 44.18 -43.87 16.37
N HIS A 858 43.33 -44.86 16.66
CA HIS A 858 43.50 -46.24 16.20
C HIS A 858 42.24 -46.78 15.55
N TRP A 859 42.33 -46.97 14.24
CA TRP A 859 41.27 -47.44 13.36
C TRP A 859 41.24 -48.97 13.25
N ASN A 860 40.07 -49.52 12.90
CA ASN A 860 39.90 -50.96 12.71
C ASN A 860 40.68 -51.46 11.47
N GLU A 861 40.96 -52.77 11.43
CA GLU A 861 41.71 -53.35 10.31
C GLU A 861 41.02 -53.16 8.95
N HIS A 862 39.69 -53.09 8.93
CA HIS A 862 38.94 -52.88 7.70
C HIS A 862 39.22 -51.50 7.09
N ALA A 863 39.14 -50.42 7.88
CA ALA A 863 39.42 -49.07 7.41
C ALA A 863 40.90 -48.89 7.04
N ARG A 864 41.81 -49.53 7.79
CA ARG A 864 43.25 -49.53 7.49
C ARG A 864 43.55 -50.23 6.16
N LYS A 865 42.96 -51.42 5.91
CA LYS A 865 43.07 -52.13 4.62
C LYS A 865 42.53 -51.29 3.46
N TRP A 866 41.40 -50.62 3.66
CA TRP A 866 40.84 -49.72 2.65
C TRP A 866 41.79 -48.56 2.30
N ALA A 867 42.38 -47.89 3.29
CA ALA A 867 43.33 -46.80 3.06
C ALA A 867 44.61 -47.27 2.35
N LEU A 868 45.16 -48.42 2.77
CA LEU A 868 46.39 -49.00 2.21
C LEU A 868 46.19 -49.54 0.78
N GLN A 869 45.09 -50.25 0.52
CA GLN A 869 44.87 -50.97 -0.74
C GLN A 869 44.17 -50.12 -1.81
N ALA A 870 43.14 -49.35 -1.43
CA ALA A 870 42.35 -48.58 -2.40
C ALA A 870 42.95 -47.21 -2.71
N HIS A 871 43.61 -46.57 -1.74
CA HIS A 871 44.15 -45.22 -1.86
C HIS A 871 45.68 -45.13 -1.81
N LYS A 872 46.38 -46.27 -1.63
CA LYS A 872 47.86 -46.37 -1.62
C LYS A 872 48.52 -45.38 -0.65
N VAL A 873 47.88 -45.12 0.50
CA VAL A 873 48.41 -44.22 1.54
C VAL A 873 49.60 -44.89 2.21
N ALA A 874 50.62 -44.09 2.56
CA ALA A 874 51.78 -44.57 3.30
C ALA A 874 51.34 -45.18 4.65
N PRO A 875 51.84 -46.37 5.03
CA PRO A 875 51.40 -47.07 6.25
C PRO A 875 51.59 -46.24 7.53
N GLU A 876 52.55 -45.31 7.51
CA GLU A 876 52.86 -44.42 8.62
C GLU A 876 51.84 -43.27 8.78
N CYS A 877 51.03 -42.97 7.75
CA CYS A 877 50.06 -41.85 7.72
C CYS A 877 48.59 -42.29 7.74
N VAL A 878 48.32 -43.59 7.76
CA VAL A 878 46.96 -44.15 7.57
C VAL A 878 45.96 -43.60 8.59
N GLU A 879 46.35 -43.52 9.85
CA GLU A 879 45.44 -43.12 10.94
C GLU A 879 45.03 -41.63 10.81
N GLU A 880 46.00 -40.73 10.64
CA GLU A 880 45.75 -39.30 10.46
C GLU A 880 44.98 -38.99 9.17
N TRP A 881 45.26 -39.74 8.09
CA TRP A 881 44.52 -39.61 6.84
C TRP A 881 43.05 -40.03 7.01
N LEU A 882 42.79 -41.15 7.68
CA LEU A 882 41.42 -41.62 7.96
C LEU A 882 40.64 -40.62 8.83
N ASP A 883 41.28 -39.99 9.82
CA ASP A 883 40.67 -38.92 10.62
C ASP A 883 40.24 -37.75 9.73
N ILE A 884 41.13 -37.24 8.88
CA ILE A 884 40.82 -36.14 7.97
C ILE A 884 39.70 -36.54 6.99
N GLN A 885 39.70 -37.74 6.44
CA GLN A 885 38.65 -38.21 5.52
C GLN A 885 37.27 -38.34 6.20
N LEU A 886 37.22 -38.79 7.46
CA LEU A 886 35.97 -38.80 8.23
C LEU A 886 35.46 -37.36 8.42
N ILE A 887 36.35 -36.43 8.80
CA ILE A 887 36.01 -35.02 9.02
C ILE A 887 35.51 -34.36 7.74
N VAL A 888 36.15 -34.61 6.60
CA VAL A 888 35.70 -34.12 5.29
C VAL A 888 34.27 -34.56 5.01
N ARG A 889 33.94 -35.84 5.22
CA ARG A 889 32.60 -36.38 4.93
C ARG A 889 31.52 -35.84 5.88
N LEU A 890 31.85 -35.71 7.17
CA LEU A 890 30.95 -35.13 8.16
C LEU A 890 30.63 -33.68 7.81
N THR A 891 31.66 -32.87 7.60
CA THR A 891 31.50 -31.43 7.35
C THR A 891 30.84 -31.15 5.98
N LYS A 892 31.21 -31.88 4.92
CA LYS A 892 30.56 -31.80 3.59
C LYS A 892 29.08 -32.17 3.62
N THR A 893 28.67 -33.02 4.57
CA THR A 893 27.26 -33.36 4.77
C THR A 893 26.50 -32.23 5.47
N MET A 894 27.11 -31.61 6.49
CA MET A 894 26.49 -30.61 7.35
C MET A 894 26.44 -29.19 6.75
N GLN A 895 27.50 -28.76 6.06
CA GLN A 895 27.60 -27.37 5.55
C GLN A 895 26.38 -26.90 4.74
N PRO A 896 25.82 -27.67 3.78
CA PRO A 896 24.72 -27.15 2.99
C PRO A 896 23.39 -27.08 3.78
N MET A 897 23.31 -27.64 4.99
CA MET A 897 22.12 -27.52 5.86
C MET A 897 21.99 -26.14 6.50
N ILE A 898 23.08 -25.39 6.56
CA ILE A 898 23.15 -24.05 7.16
C ILE A 898 22.34 -23.04 6.33
N TRP A 899 22.16 -23.29 5.03
CA TRP A 899 21.31 -22.49 4.15
C TRP A 899 19.83 -22.47 4.55
N GLY A 900 19.31 -23.55 5.12
CA GLY A 900 17.90 -23.66 5.48
C GLY A 900 17.47 -22.57 6.46
N PRO A 901 18.07 -22.49 7.66
CA PRO A 901 17.81 -21.41 8.62
C PRO A 901 17.95 -20.01 8.03
N MET A 902 18.98 -19.75 7.23
CA MET A 902 19.23 -18.41 6.67
C MET A 902 18.16 -17.98 5.68
N VAL A 903 17.71 -18.88 4.80
CA VAL A 903 16.60 -18.62 3.88
C VAL A 903 15.31 -18.37 4.66
N CYS A 904 15.02 -19.17 5.69
CA CYS A 904 13.85 -18.96 6.55
C CYS A 904 13.92 -17.60 7.29
N ILE A 905 15.07 -17.22 7.84
CA ILE A 905 15.26 -15.90 8.49
C ILE A 905 15.03 -14.77 7.47
N GLY A 906 15.63 -14.87 6.27
CA GLY A 906 15.45 -13.88 5.20
C GLY A 906 13.98 -13.73 4.78
N LEU A 907 13.23 -14.83 4.68
CA LEU A 907 11.79 -14.80 4.38
C LEU A 907 10.96 -14.18 5.52
N LEU A 908 11.30 -14.39 6.79
CA LEU A 908 10.63 -13.71 7.91
C LEU A 908 10.83 -12.20 7.86
N VAL A 909 12.05 -11.78 7.54
CA VAL A 909 12.41 -10.37 7.39
C VAL A 909 11.68 -9.75 6.20
N LEU A 910 11.66 -10.44 5.05
CA LEU A 910 10.94 -9.97 3.86
C LEU A 910 9.42 -9.89 4.09
N ALA A 911 8.84 -10.83 4.86
CA ALA A 911 7.44 -10.81 5.27
C ALA A 911 7.10 -9.69 6.27
N ARG A 912 8.07 -8.84 6.62
CA ARG A 912 7.93 -7.60 7.41
C ARG A 912 8.28 -6.35 6.60
N SER A 913 8.36 -6.45 5.28
CA SER A 913 8.64 -5.31 4.42
C SER A 913 7.48 -4.29 4.43
N PRO A 914 7.76 -2.99 4.62
CA PRO A 914 6.78 -1.90 4.46
C PRO A 914 6.19 -1.79 3.05
N ALA A 915 6.81 -2.44 2.05
CA ALA A 915 6.31 -2.47 0.67
C ALA A 915 5.08 -3.38 0.49
N ILE A 916 4.86 -4.32 1.40
CA ILE A 916 3.72 -5.26 1.35
C ILE A 916 2.52 -4.65 2.08
N ASP A 917 2.76 -4.15 3.29
CA ASP A 917 1.79 -3.52 4.19
C ASP A 917 2.56 -2.74 5.27
N ASP A 918 1.89 -1.97 6.13
CA ASP A 918 2.50 -1.17 7.21
C ASP A 918 2.98 -2.05 8.38
N TRP A 919 3.91 -2.96 8.10
CA TRP A 919 4.60 -3.77 9.09
C TRP A 919 5.67 -2.96 9.78
N ASP A 920 5.55 -2.83 11.10
CA ASP A 920 6.57 -2.25 11.94
C ASP A 920 7.62 -3.29 12.37
N ILE A 921 8.83 -2.78 12.63
CA ILE A 921 9.95 -3.55 13.19
C ILE A 921 10.46 -2.80 14.41
N PRO A 922 9.87 -3.06 15.60
CA PRO A 922 10.44 -2.56 16.85
C PRO A 922 11.90 -3.02 16.99
N TRP A 923 12.73 -2.19 17.62
CA TRP A 923 14.17 -2.48 17.77
C TRP A 923 14.43 -3.85 18.44
N GLY A 924 13.54 -4.29 19.36
CA GLY A 924 13.62 -5.60 20.01
C GLY A 924 13.42 -6.77 19.04
N LEU A 925 12.50 -6.64 18.08
CA LEU A 925 12.31 -7.63 17.01
C LEU A 925 13.51 -7.65 16.06
N GLY A 926 14.07 -6.48 15.73
CA GLY A 926 15.32 -6.38 14.97
C GLY A 926 16.47 -7.13 15.63
N LEU A 927 16.64 -6.97 16.96
CA LEU A 927 17.65 -7.70 17.74
C LEU A 927 17.41 -9.22 17.72
N VAL A 928 16.15 -9.68 17.79
CA VAL A 928 15.81 -11.10 17.66
C VAL A 928 16.24 -11.66 16.28
N PHE A 929 16.02 -10.93 15.19
CA PHE A 929 16.47 -11.35 13.86
C PHE A 929 18.00 -11.39 13.75
N ILE A 930 18.69 -10.37 14.25
CA ILE A 930 20.16 -10.30 14.24
C ILE A 930 20.76 -11.46 15.06
N THR A 931 20.26 -11.68 16.28
CA THR A 931 20.74 -12.76 17.15
C THR A 931 20.46 -14.14 16.56
N MET A 932 19.30 -14.35 15.93
CA MET A 932 18.98 -15.60 15.23
C MET A 932 19.90 -15.84 14.02
N LEU A 933 20.20 -14.80 13.26
CA LEU A 933 21.14 -14.87 12.12
C LEU A 933 22.56 -15.18 12.57
N LEU A 934 23.07 -14.47 13.60
CA LEU A 934 24.38 -14.75 14.18
C LEU A 934 24.47 -16.16 14.75
N TYR A 935 23.39 -16.64 15.38
CA TYR A 935 23.30 -18.00 15.88
C TYR A 935 23.34 -19.04 14.75
N ALA A 936 22.64 -18.81 13.64
CA ALA A 936 22.72 -19.68 12.46
C ALA A 936 24.14 -19.70 11.85
N ILE A 937 24.81 -18.54 11.74
CA ILE A 937 26.20 -18.42 11.25
C ILE A 937 27.17 -19.17 12.18
N SER A 938 26.89 -19.21 13.49
CA SER A 938 27.74 -19.91 14.46
C SER A 938 27.93 -21.40 14.13
N ALA A 939 26.95 -22.05 13.48
CA ALA A 939 27.07 -23.44 13.02
C ALA A 939 28.29 -23.62 12.12
N GLU A 940 28.48 -22.75 11.14
CA GLU A 940 29.64 -22.81 10.23
C GLU A 940 30.93 -22.53 11.00
N VAL A 941 30.92 -21.53 11.89
CA VAL A 941 32.09 -21.19 12.73
C VAL A 941 32.53 -22.39 13.57
N TYR A 942 31.61 -23.17 14.14
CA TYR A 942 31.95 -24.40 14.87
C TYR A 942 32.59 -25.45 13.96
N LEU A 943 32.01 -25.72 12.78
CA LEU A 943 32.56 -26.70 11.82
C LEU A 943 33.97 -26.29 11.36
N GLN A 944 34.17 -25.01 11.08
CA GLN A 944 35.46 -24.42 10.69
C GLN A 944 36.51 -24.52 11.79
N ARG A 945 36.14 -24.20 13.04
CA ARG A 945 37.05 -24.31 14.19
C ARG A 945 37.49 -25.76 14.36
N GLY A 946 36.56 -26.71 14.28
CA GLY A 946 36.85 -28.14 14.32
C GLY A 946 37.83 -28.57 13.22
N ALA A 947 37.55 -28.20 11.96
CA ALA A 947 38.39 -28.56 10.82
C ALA A 947 39.80 -27.94 10.89
N LYS A 948 39.92 -26.66 11.28
CA LYS A 948 41.22 -25.99 11.47
C LYS A 948 42.04 -26.67 12.56
N LEU A 949 41.41 -26.99 13.69
CA LEU A 949 42.05 -27.70 14.79
C LEU A 949 42.55 -29.07 14.33
N ALA A 950 41.72 -29.83 13.61
CA ALA A 950 42.09 -31.12 13.06
C ALA A 950 43.29 -31.02 12.09
N ARG A 951 43.28 -30.05 11.17
CA ARG A 951 44.40 -29.80 10.26
C ARG A 951 45.70 -29.52 11.02
N THR A 952 45.67 -28.59 11.97
CA THR A 952 46.87 -28.21 12.73
C THR A 952 47.44 -29.38 13.52
N LYS A 953 46.57 -30.21 14.12
CA LYS A 953 46.98 -31.35 14.92
C LYS A 953 47.50 -32.50 14.05
N ALA A 954 46.82 -32.84 12.95
CA ALA A 954 47.29 -33.84 12.00
C ALA A 954 48.69 -33.50 11.46
N ILE A 955 48.92 -32.25 11.03
CA ILE A 955 50.24 -31.79 10.58
C ILE A 955 51.27 -31.87 11.71
N SER A 956 50.91 -31.51 12.95
CA SER A 956 51.83 -31.60 14.09
C SER A 956 52.25 -33.04 14.42
N LEU A 957 51.31 -34.00 14.31
CA LEU A 957 51.58 -35.43 14.53
C LEU A 957 52.47 -36.00 13.44
N LEU A 958 52.19 -35.68 12.17
CA LEU A 958 53.02 -36.12 11.04
C LEU A 958 54.44 -35.53 11.09
N ASN A 959 54.57 -34.24 11.43
CA ASN A 959 55.89 -33.63 11.69
C ASN A 959 56.60 -34.28 12.89
N GLY A 960 55.86 -34.68 13.92
CA GLY A 960 56.40 -35.43 15.05
C GLY A 960 56.96 -36.79 14.62
N LYS A 961 56.27 -37.49 13.71
CA LYS A 961 56.75 -38.76 13.12
C LYS A 961 58.01 -38.55 12.27
N ILE A 962 58.09 -37.48 11.49
CA ILE A 962 59.32 -37.11 10.76
C ILE A 962 60.47 -36.84 11.73
N ARG A 963 60.25 -36.06 12.79
CA ARG A 963 61.28 -35.80 13.82
C ARG A 963 61.73 -37.06 14.54
N ALA A 964 60.80 -37.97 14.83
CA ALA A 964 61.13 -39.26 15.44
C ALA A 964 62.00 -40.12 14.53
N GLN A 965 61.75 -40.12 13.22
CA GLN A 965 62.60 -40.80 12.22
C GLN A 965 63.97 -40.15 12.06
N LEU A 966 64.04 -38.82 12.08
CA LEU A 966 65.31 -38.08 12.00
C LEU A 966 66.21 -38.25 13.24
N ASN A 967 65.63 -38.61 14.38
CA ASN A 967 66.35 -38.84 15.65
C ASN A 967 66.86 -40.29 15.81
N LEU A 968 66.65 -41.17 14.83
CA LEU A 968 67.20 -42.54 14.84
C LEU A 968 68.64 -42.54 14.30
N ASP A 969 69.50 -43.43 14.81
CA ASP A 969 70.92 -43.54 14.40
C ASP A 969 71.08 -43.82 12.88
N HIS A 970 70.07 -44.41 12.24
CA HIS A 970 69.96 -44.62 10.79
C HIS A 970 68.56 -44.18 10.30
N PRO A 971 68.40 -42.94 9.81
CA PRO A 971 67.09 -42.43 9.37
C PRO A 971 66.64 -43.08 8.06
N ASP A 972 65.41 -43.60 8.01
CA ASP A 972 64.81 -44.11 6.77
C ASP A 972 64.27 -42.95 5.92
N GLU A 973 65.10 -42.48 4.98
CA GLU A 973 64.77 -41.38 4.07
C GLU A 973 63.55 -41.70 3.19
N ALA A 974 63.25 -42.99 2.95
CA ALA A 974 62.09 -43.40 2.16
C ALA A 974 60.78 -43.19 2.94
N VAL A 975 60.78 -43.30 4.27
CA VAL A 975 59.62 -42.98 5.12
C VAL A 975 59.34 -41.48 5.10
N ILE A 976 60.38 -40.65 5.22
CA ILE A 976 60.24 -39.19 5.23
C ILE A 976 59.65 -38.70 3.89
N LYS A 977 60.19 -39.18 2.76
CA LYS A 977 59.68 -38.87 1.41
C LYS A 977 58.24 -39.35 1.16
N ARG A 978 57.74 -40.33 1.94
CA ARG A 978 56.33 -40.78 1.88
C ARG A 978 55.37 -39.92 2.71
N ILE A 979 55.84 -39.31 3.81
CA ILE A 979 55.01 -38.49 4.71
C ILE A 979 54.85 -37.05 4.20
N GLU A 980 55.90 -36.44 3.64
CA GLU A 980 55.89 -35.08 3.10
C GLU A 980 54.73 -34.76 2.12
N PRO A 981 54.45 -35.59 1.09
CA PRO A 981 53.34 -35.31 0.17
C PRO A 981 51.98 -35.32 0.88
N GLU A 982 51.81 -36.11 1.94
CA GLU A 982 50.55 -36.16 2.68
C GLU A 982 50.34 -34.92 3.55
N ILE A 983 51.42 -34.37 4.13
CA ILE A 983 51.36 -33.07 4.82
C ILE A 983 50.92 -31.97 3.84
N GLU A 984 51.45 -31.98 2.62
CA GLU A 984 51.11 -31.00 1.61
C GLU A 984 49.67 -31.17 1.10
N ASN A 985 49.20 -32.40 0.94
CA ASN A 985 47.80 -32.71 0.65
C ASN A 985 46.84 -32.15 1.72
N ILE A 986 47.15 -32.36 3.01
CA ILE A 986 46.33 -31.86 4.13
C ILE A 986 46.34 -30.32 4.20
N ARG A 987 47.47 -29.67 3.88
CA ARG A 987 47.59 -28.20 3.79
C ARG A 987 46.72 -27.63 2.67
N ASN A 988 46.76 -28.27 1.51
CA ASN A 988 46.05 -27.84 0.31
C ASN A 988 44.61 -28.35 0.21
N LEU A 989 44.14 -29.14 1.18
CA LEU A 989 42.77 -29.64 1.23
C LEU A 989 41.76 -28.48 1.23
N ARG A 990 40.82 -28.49 0.29
CA ARG A 990 39.74 -27.49 0.13
C ARG A 990 38.35 -28.12 0.09
N ASP A 991 38.17 -29.27 0.73
CA ASP A 991 36.88 -29.96 0.81
C ASP A 991 36.18 -29.75 2.15
N GLY A 992 34.84 -29.64 2.15
CA GLY A 992 34.07 -29.48 3.39
C GLY A 992 34.43 -28.22 4.17
N ALA A 993 34.55 -28.32 5.51
CA ALA A 993 34.89 -27.19 6.38
C ALA A 993 36.37 -26.76 6.35
N PHE A 994 37.19 -27.34 5.47
CA PHE A 994 38.60 -26.98 5.27
C PHE A 994 38.80 -25.77 4.32
N ILE A 995 37.72 -25.27 3.73
CA ILE A 995 37.68 -24.08 2.87
C ILE A 995 37.91 -22.81 3.73
N PRO A 996 38.78 -21.87 3.31
CA PRO A 996 38.96 -20.59 3.98
C PRO A 996 37.65 -19.79 4.08
N TRP A 997 37.51 -19.00 5.15
CA TRP A 997 36.27 -18.30 5.44
C TRP A 997 35.82 -17.29 4.36
N TYR A 998 36.76 -16.71 3.62
CA TYR A 998 36.50 -15.77 2.54
C TYR A 998 36.10 -16.43 1.21
N GLU A 999 36.34 -17.74 1.04
CA GLU A 999 35.91 -18.50 -0.15
C GLU A 999 34.54 -19.15 0.04
N TRP A 1000 33.84 -18.80 1.11
CA TRP A 1000 32.57 -19.42 1.43
C TRP A 1000 31.55 -19.21 0.32
N PRO A 1001 30.83 -20.28 -0.06
CA PRO A 1001 29.73 -20.20 -1.01
C PRO A 1001 28.71 -19.11 -0.64
N LEU A 1002 28.54 -18.84 0.66
CA LEU A 1002 27.64 -17.81 1.17
C LEU A 1002 28.13 -16.39 0.91
N LEU A 1003 29.38 -16.08 1.25
CA LEU A 1003 29.98 -14.78 0.93
C LEU A 1003 30.02 -14.57 -0.59
N ARG A 1004 30.29 -15.63 -1.37
CA ARG A 1004 30.28 -15.57 -2.83
C ARG A 1004 28.90 -15.39 -3.44
N SER A 1005 27.86 -16.08 -2.94
CA SER A 1005 26.50 -15.97 -3.48
C SER A 1005 25.86 -14.61 -3.22
N PHE A 1006 26.29 -13.92 -2.17
CA PHE A 1006 25.91 -12.53 -1.92
C PHE A 1006 26.78 -11.53 -2.66
N GLY A 1007 27.75 -11.93 -3.50
CA GLY A 1007 28.64 -11.01 -4.22
C GLY A 1007 29.81 -10.45 -3.39
N GLY A 1008 30.04 -10.97 -2.19
CA GLY A 1008 31.06 -10.53 -1.23
C GLY A 1008 30.49 -9.78 -0.03
N LEU A 1009 31.39 -9.25 0.81
CA LEU A 1009 31.02 -8.41 1.97
C LEU A 1009 30.35 -7.09 1.55
N GLY A 1010 30.76 -6.51 0.41
CA GLY A 1010 30.29 -5.20 -0.05
C GLY A 1010 28.79 -5.16 -0.36
N THR A 1011 28.27 -6.18 -1.01
CA THR A 1011 26.83 -6.32 -1.33
C THR A 1011 26.00 -6.67 -0.11
N LEU A 1012 26.57 -7.38 0.89
CA LEU A 1012 25.89 -7.63 2.15
C LEU A 1012 25.77 -6.33 2.96
N VAL A 1013 26.80 -5.49 2.96
CA VAL A 1013 26.77 -4.13 3.51
C VAL A 1013 25.78 -3.25 2.74
N PHE A 1014 25.76 -3.29 1.41
CA PHE A 1014 24.80 -2.53 0.61
C PHE A 1014 23.34 -2.96 0.85
N VAL A 1015 23.08 -4.26 1.01
CA VAL A 1015 21.76 -4.77 1.41
C VAL A 1015 21.42 -4.32 2.83
N LEU A 1016 22.38 -4.33 3.77
CA LEU A 1016 22.16 -3.82 5.12
C LEU A 1016 21.93 -2.30 5.14
N GLU A 1017 22.63 -1.52 4.31
CA GLU A 1017 22.42 -0.08 4.13
C GLU A 1017 21.07 0.19 3.47
N TYR A 1018 20.70 -0.55 2.43
CA TYR A 1018 19.39 -0.43 1.79
C TYR A 1018 18.25 -0.80 2.75
N LEU A 1019 18.40 -1.89 3.51
CA LEU A 1019 17.46 -2.26 4.56
C LEU A 1019 17.42 -1.20 5.67
N ALA A 1020 18.56 -0.62 6.04
CA ALA A 1020 18.63 0.50 6.97
C ALA A 1020 18.01 1.78 6.40
N GLN A 1021 18.01 2.00 5.09
CA GLN A 1021 17.42 3.17 4.44
C GLN A 1021 15.90 3.01 4.27
N VAL A 1022 15.44 1.81 3.88
CA VAL A 1022 14.02 1.45 3.76
C VAL A 1022 13.34 1.33 5.12
N TRP A 1023 14.07 0.92 6.16
CA TRP A 1023 13.53 0.82 7.53
C TRP A 1023 13.87 2.03 8.41
N GLY A 1024 14.92 2.78 8.09
CA GLY A 1024 15.39 3.94 8.87
C GLY A 1024 14.79 5.28 8.46
N SER A 1025 14.06 5.35 7.34
CA SER A 1025 13.31 6.56 6.96
C SER A 1025 12.12 6.86 7.89
N GLY A 1026 11.96 6.14 9.00
CA GLY A 1026 11.04 6.44 10.10
C GLY A 1026 11.69 7.16 11.29
N THR A 1027 13.01 7.37 11.30
CA THR A 1027 13.71 8.13 12.34
C THR A 1027 14.93 8.84 11.75
N LEU A 1028 14.74 10.09 11.36
CA LEU A 1028 15.71 11.16 11.53
C LEU A 1028 14.95 12.42 11.93
#